data_AF-A0A0X8NWR3-F1
#
_entry.id   AF-A0A0X8NWR3-F1
#
_cell.length_a   1.000
_cell.length_b   1.000
_cell.length_c   1.000
_cell.angle_alpha   90.00
_cell.angle_beta   90.00
_cell.angle_gamma   90.00
#
_symmetry.space_group_name_H-M   'P 1'
#
loop_
_entity.id
_entity.type
_entity.pdbx_description
1 polymer ?
#
loop_
_entity_poly.entity_id
_entity_poly.type
_entity_poly.pdbx_seq_one_letter_code
_entity_poly.pdbx_strand_id
1 'polypeptide(L)'
;MKISRFFGANSRDVMRQVRQVLGPDALIVSNRSVDGGIEVLATVDGAFDDAPQHAQASAPQGYADGHAPARAPAAPVPPQAPAPYGHAAPANLAPQPGYGAPPAPVAAPQPGYGVAPAPVSMPQPAHAAQPAPHVVPQPAYGASPATVAATQPAYAVPSRSIAAYQSAYVAQSLPEPDALPKPVARQAPPAMAPAPVAAPPAVTAEVATPAVMAPVAPAAPVRMEMPALPPARELPPVAPSPMARMPDAPLRNGPGMPPAALPGDAAAGLQDAISALRGALESRMDGLLWGGRQGPGREPAGAALFRSLLDAGFSTKLVRTLVERMPQGMSAEAALAWARNELVTHLPVLGSEDEFLGGGVYALVGPTGVGKTTTLAKLAARCVAREGREQVAMLTTDNFRIGALEQLQIYGRLMGVPAHSVRDAGELRRILAELGNRKIVLIDTTGISQRDRQVAEQAAMLCNAGKPVRRLLVLNAASQGDTLDEVAHAYRNGVGEDVAGCIITKLDEASRLGAALDTAIRHRLPIHYSSIGQKVPEHLELARADALIDRAFAMVERARALYSPSEADMASLWSTPRETEATVDPARRRQLLASAILRPQGGAGTIEAAQNLDDTLGWLDSDPACVQARASWREYVSDGAGSSLAALGETPLAMVRREFSTACSRNLLVMHGKTSMKGEALPGGTLLSAVLMSDRGAALAAPAQQLVLPHGMLSSFAPAAAAQPDTALALEARVRWLNEQLAQVPAVHMLEAGTSALWQSLSEQGVSWVARSPGGMRVIQDECPTNLNAVGKSVGYLPVGQPGDMPGLRAVPGTRPAPLALWASGTEIGLPGRGEETRFRLVCARLIDTASGEVAGQLFGLTNLPASQADAATVARWLVLQEEARAGFRYMANAWQALPAVDGAHTLSRQSLMAGQLGAACWQLAHASAADGVRATLAGVVSPERKLSGRLLPVALLKMFAMLEMAGGV
;
A
#
# COMPACT_ATOMS: atom_id res chain seq x y z
N MET A 1 -14.39 4.22 -44.69
CA MET A 1 -15.02 4.29 -43.35
C MET A 1 -15.08 5.75 -42.90
N LYS A 2 -16.25 6.26 -42.48
CA LYS A 2 -16.46 7.67 -42.13
C LYS A 2 -16.80 7.78 -40.64
N ILE A 3 -15.79 8.06 -39.82
CA ILE A 3 -15.90 8.04 -38.36
C ILE A 3 -16.43 9.39 -37.86
N SER A 4 -17.49 9.37 -37.06
CA SER A 4 -18.10 10.55 -36.43
C SER A 4 -17.86 10.56 -34.91
N ARG A 5 -17.73 11.76 -34.34
CA ARG A 5 -17.41 12.01 -32.92
C ARG A 5 -18.59 12.64 -32.21
N PHE A 6 -18.95 12.07 -31.05
CA PHE A 6 -20.11 12.44 -30.24
C PHE A 6 -19.66 12.74 -28.80
N PHE A 7 -20.39 13.61 -28.11
CA PHE A 7 -20.10 14.00 -26.73
C PHE A 7 -21.39 14.24 -25.95
N GLY A 8 -21.49 13.66 -24.75
CA GLY A 8 -22.63 13.89 -23.86
C GLY A 8 -22.23 13.83 -22.39
N ALA A 9 -23.02 14.45 -21.51
CA ALA A 9 -22.75 14.51 -20.07
C ALA A 9 -22.72 13.12 -19.38
N ASN A 10 -23.24 12.08 -20.04
CA ASN A 10 -23.21 10.69 -19.60
C ASN A 10 -23.38 9.73 -20.79
N SER A 11 -23.16 8.44 -20.56
CA SER A 11 -23.23 7.38 -21.58
C SER A 11 -24.58 7.28 -22.28
N ARG A 12 -25.69 7.61 -21.57
CA ARG A 12 -27.05 7.48 -22.10
C ARG A 12 -27.39 8.61 -23.07
N ASP A 13 -26.88 9.81 -22.82
CA ASP A 13 -27.02 10.95 -23.73
C ASP A 13 -26.17 10.79 -24.99
N VAL A 14 -24.89 10.39 -24.86
CA VAL A 14 -24.01 10.23 -26.04
C VAL A 14 -24.46 9.06 -26.93
N MET A 15 -24.88 7.93 -26.35
CA MET A 15 -25.43 6.81 -27.14
C MET A 15 -26.79 7.13 -27.77
N ARG A 16 -27.57 8.08 -27.21
CA ARG A 16 -28.77 8.61 -27.89
C ARG A 16 -28.39 9.42 -29.12
N GLN A 17 -27.38 10.28 -29.04
CA GLN A 17 -26.87 11.03 -30.20
C GLN A 17 -26.37 10.10 -31.30
N VAL A 18 -25.56 9.08 -30.95
CA VAL A 18 -25.06 8.09 -31.92
C VAL A 18 -26.22 7.44 -32.68
N ARG A 19 -27.25 6.96 -31.99
CA ARG A 19 -28.42 6.33 -32.65
C ARG A 19 -29.27 7.29 -33.47
N GLN A 20 -29.34 8.56 -33.08
CA GLN A 20 -30.08 9.59 -33.82
C GLN A 20 -29.36 10.01 -35.13
N VAL A 21 -28.03 9.86 -35.20
CA VAL A 21 -27.22 10.34 -36.34
C VAL A 21 -26.72 9.20 -37.24
N LEU A 22 -26.44 8.02 -36.67
CA LEU A 22 -25.89 6.86 -37.38
C LEU A 22 -26.81 5.63 -37.39
N GLY A 23 -28.02 5.74 -36.82
CA GLY A 23 -28.97 4.64 -36.75
C GLY A 23 -28.67 3.60 -35.65
N PRO A 24 -29.44 2.51 -35.56
CA PRO A 24 -29.24 1.48 -34.55
C PRO A 24 -27.97 0.65 -34.77
N ASP A 25 -27.54 0.51 -36.03
CA ASP A 25 -26.44 -0.37 -36.47
C ASP A 25 -25.05 0.30 -36.39
N ALA A 26 -24.94 1.39 -35.64
CA ALA A 26 -23.72 2.18 -35.50
C ALA A 26 -22.63 1.45 -34.69
N LEU A 27 -21.53 1.09 -35.36
CA LEU A 27 -20.36 0.47 -34.74
C LEU A 27 -19.60 1.50 -33.89
N ILE A 28 -19.42 1.20 -32.60
CA ILE A 28 -18.60 2.04 -31.70
C ILE A 28 -17.12 1.69 -31.87
N VAL A 29 -16.33 2.67 -32.32
CA VAL A 29 -14.88 2.55 -32.55
C VAL A 29 -14.09 2.93 -31.29
N SER A 30 -14.60 3.86 -30.48
CA SER A 30 -13.98 4.26 -29.21
C SER A 30 -14.99 4.87 -28.25
N ASN A 31 -14.73 4.76 -26.95
CA ASN A 31 -15.50 5.37 -25.88
C ASN A 31 -14.52 5.80 -24.78
N ARG A 32 -14.53 7.08 -24.38
CA ARG A 32 -13.67 7.62 -23.32
C ARG A 32 -14.38 8.65 -22.46
N SER A 33 -14.19 8.54 -21.15
CA SER A 33 -14.51 9.62 -20.21
C SER A 33 -13.50 10.76 -20.37
N VAL A 34 -13.98 11.99 -20.31
CA VAL A 34 -13.21 13.23 -20.48
C VAL A 34 -13.79 14.30 -19.54
N ASP A 35 -13.03 15.34 -19.21
CA ASP A 35 -13.53 16.39 -18.31
C ASP A 35 -14.80 17.04 -18.87
N GLY A 36 -15.89 16.95 -18.11
CA GLY A 36 -17.22 17.42 -18.49
C GLY A 36 -18.14 16.40 -19.20
N GLY A 37 -17.70 15.16 -19.49
CA GLY A 37 -18.60 14.16 -20.08
C GLY A 37 -17.96 12.86 -20.57
N ILE A 38 -18.64 12.24 -21.54
CA ILE A 38 -18.21 11.01 -22.20
C ILE A 38 -18.25 11.25 -23.72
N GLU A 39 -17.15 10.86 -24.36
CA GLU A 39 -16.91 11.03 -25.78
C GLU A 39 -16.88 9.67 -26.48
N VAL A 40 -17.58 9.57 -27.62
CA VAL A 40 -17.72 8.34 -28.40
C VAL A 40 -17.35 8.59 -29.86
N LEU A 41 -16.54 7.69 -30.43
CA LEU A 41 -16.30 7.60 -31.88
C LEU A 41 -17.12 6.45 -32.44
N ALA A 42 -17.88 6.69 -33.50
CA ALA A 42 -18.73 5.68 -34.13
C ALA A 42 -18.78 5.81 -35.66
N THR A 43 -19.15 4.73 -36.35
CA THR A 43 -19.21 4.63 -37.82
C THR A 43 -20.34 3.67 -38.24
N VAL A 44 -20.70 3.68 -39.51
CA VAL A 44 -21.61 2.71 -40.14
C VAL A 44 -20.86 2.01 -41.27
N ASP A 45 -21.11 0.71 -41.46
CA ASP A 45 -20.59 -0.05 -42.61
C ASP A 45 -21.64 -0.13 -43.73
N GLY A 46 -21.18 -0.06 -44.98
CA GLY A 46 -22.04 -0.17 -46.17
C GLY A 46 -21.87 0.93 -47.21
N ALA A 47 -20.67 1.05 -47.82
CA ALA A 47 -20.48 1.69 -49.12
C ALA A 47 -19.10 1.31 -49.71
N PHE A 48 -19.08 0.32 -50.58
CA PHE A 48 -17.97 0.04 -51.51
C PHE A 48 -18.58 -0.29 -52.86
N ASP A 49 -18.56 0.69 -53.78
CA ASP A 49 -18.34 0.51 -55.23
C ASP A 49 -18.44 1.89 -55.89
N ASP A 50 -17.28 2.53 -56.07
CA ASP A 50 -16.86 3.19 -57.31
C ASP A 50 -15.49 3.87 -57.11
N ALA A 51 -14.65 3.81 -58.15
CA ALA A 51 -13.38 4.54 -58.23
C ALA A 51 -13.40 5.40 -59.51
N PRO A 52 -12.77 6.59 -59.48
CA PRO A 52 -11.44 6.64 -60.08
C PRO A 52 -10.41 7.52 -59.32
N GLN A 53 -9.22 7.61 -59.90
CA GLN A 53 -8.02 8.23 -59.35
C GLN A 53 -8.10 9.78 -59.30
N HIS A 54 -7.51 10.43 -58.28
CA HIS A 54 -6.26 11.21 -58.43
C HIS A 54 -5.84 12.04 -57.18
N ALA A 55 -4.52 12.17 -57.01
CA ALA A 55 -3.73 13.32 -56.50
C ALA A 55 -4.03 14.05 -55.15
N GLN A 56 -3.01 14.02 -54.29
CA GLN A 56 -2.35 15.17 -53.60
C GLN A 56 -3.14 16.13 -52.66
N ALA A 57 -2.80 16.01 -51.37
CA ALA A 57 -2.30 17.08 -50.48
C ALA A 57 -3.23 18.20 -49.93
N SER A 58 -2.74 18.75 -48.80
CA SER A 58 -3.06 20.06 -48.18
C SER A 58 -4.31 20.19 -47.28
N ALA A 59 -4.06 20.84 -46.13
CA ALA A 59 -5.02 21.58 -45.30
C ALA A 59 -4.92 23.09 -45.68
N PRO A 60 -5.55 24.09 -45.01
CA PRO A 60 -6.35 24.04 -43.77
C PRO A 60 -7.61 24.97 -43.77
N GLN A 61 -8.17 25.21 -42.57
CA GLN A 61 -8.89 26.43 -42.10
C GLN A 61 -10.07 27.03 -42.90
N GLY A 62 -11.13 27.42 -42.19
CA GLY A 62 -12.19 28.29 -42.71
C GLY A 62 -13.28 28.60 -41.67
N TYR A 63 -13.50 29.89 -41.38
CA TYR A 63 -14.60 30.41 -40.54
C TYR A 63 -15.98 30.11 -41.17
N ALA A 64 -17.04 29.86 -40.38
CA ALA A 64 -18.08 30.82 -39.99
C ALA A 64 -18.76 31.54 -41.19
N ASP A 65 -20.09 31.70 -41.24
CA ASP A 65 -20.91 32.18 -40.13
C ASP A 65 -22.32 31.58 -40.06
N GLY A 66 -23.06 31.89 -38.99
CA GLY A 66 -24.37 31.27 -38.70
C GLY A 66 -25.56 31.89 -39.43
N HIS A 67 -26.76 31.30 -39.24
CA HIS A 67 -27.97 32.04 -38.86
C HIS A 67 -29.06 31.09 -38.32
N ALA A 68 -29.65 31.47 -37.19
CA ALA A 68 -30.98 31.04 -36.72
C ALA A 68 -32.01 32.13 -37.20
N PRO A 69 -33.35 32.05 -36.99
CA PRO A 69 -34.04 31.19 -36.02
C PRO A 69 -35.45 30.64 -36.40
N ALA A 70 -36.00 29.88 -35.44
CA ALA A 70 -37.42 29.79 -35.05
C ALA A 70 -38.51 29.32 -36.04
N ARG A 71 -39.15 28.19 -35.68
CA ARG A 71 -40.52 28.23 -35.10
C ARG A 71 -40.92 26.90 -34.44
N ALA A 72 -41.71 27.00 -33.35
CA ALA A 72 -42.56 25.93 -32.82
C ALA A 72 -44.03 26.36 -32.98
N PRO A 73 -44.94 25.41 -33.24
CA PRO A 73 -45.91 24.94 -32.22
C PRO A 73 -46.15 23.42 -32.34
N ALA A 74 -46.95 22.69 -31.54
CA ALA A 74 -47.48 22.78 -30.16
C ALA A 74 -48.01 21.35 -29.81
N ALA A 75 -48.50 21.09 -28.60
CA ALA A 75 -48.96 19.76 -28.15
C ALA A 75 -50.49 19.60 -28.08
N PRO A 76 -51.00 18.36 -28.11
CA PRO A 76 -52.15 17.92 -27.31
C PRO A 76 -51.80 16.76 -26.34
N VAL A 77 -52.75 16.35 -25.50
CA VAL A 77 -52.53 15.53 -24.27
C VAL A 77 -53.29 14.16 -24.33
N PRO A 78 -53.53 13.35 -23.27
CA PRO A 78 -53.28 11.90 -23.32
C PRO A 78 -54.56 11.01 -23.23
N PRO A 79 -54.39 9.68 -23.09
CA PRO A 79 -55.19 8.95 -22.11
C PRO A 79 -54.37 8.02 -21.17
N GLN A 80 -55.06 7.22 -20.35
CA GLN A 80 -54.59 6.65 -19.07
C GLN A 80 -54.23 5.14 -19.10
N ALA A 81 -53.80 4.60 -17.95
CA ALA A 81 -53.45 3.19 -17.71
C ALA A 81 -54.39 2.48 -16.71
N PRO A 82 -54.35 1.13 -16.61
CA PRO A 82 -54.75 0.39 -15.40
C PRO A 82 -53.62 -0.51 -14.82
N ALA A 83 -53.95 -1.33 -13.79
CA ALA A 83 -53.02 -1.89 -12.77
C ALA A 83 -52.98 -3.46 -12.69
N PRO A 84 -52.17 -4.11 -11.80
CA PRO A 84 -51.70 -5.51 -11.99
C PRO A 84 -52.17 -6.61 -10.97
N TYR A 85 -51.94 -7.89 -11.34
CA TYR A 85 -51.97 -9.14 -10.52
C TYR A 85 -51.08 -10.24 -11.19
N GLY A 86 -50.70 -11.40 -10.63
CA GLY A 86 -50.76 -11.93 -9.24
C GLY A 86 -50.74 -13.49 -9.14
N HIS A 87 -49.81 -14.09 -8.35
CA HIS A 87 -49.74 -15.53 -7.91
C HIS A 87 -49.48 -16.62 -8.99
N ALA A 88 -49.09 -17.90 -8.72
CA ALA A 88 -48.78 -18.69 -7.50
C ALA A 88 -47.79 -19.88 -7.79
N ALA A 89 -47.54 -20.78 -6.82
CA ALA A 89 -46.67 -21.98 -6.94
C ALA A 89 -47.30 -23.28 -6.31
N PRO A 90 -46.78 -24.50 -6.59
CA PRO A 90 -47.11 -25.75 -5.86
C PRO A 90 -45.87 -26.50 -5.25
N ALA A 91 -46.07 -27.71 -4.67
CA ALA A 91 -45.22 -28.27 -3.59
C ALA A 91 -44.85 -29.80 -3.68
N ASN A 92 -44.39 -30.35 -2.53
CA ASN A 92 -43.64 -31.62 -2.26
C ASN A 92 -44.47 -32.92 -2.11
N LEU A 93 -43.87 -34.13 -2.25
CA LEU A 93 -44.33 -35.41 -1.59
C LEU A 93 -43.40 -36.68 -1.72
N ALA A 94 -42.96 -37.23 -0.56
CA ALA A 94 -42.69 -38.63 -0.09
C ALA A 94 -41.88 -39.77 -0.86
N PRO A 95 -41.35 -40.83 -0.16
CA PRO A 95 -40.33 -41.79 -0.71
C PRO A 95 -40.41 -43.33 -0.34
N GLN A 96 -39.35 -44.13 -0.69
CA GLN A 96 -38.93 -45.50 -0.19
C GLN A 96 -39.70 -46.76 -0.70
N PRO A 97 -39.23 -48.05 -0.57
CA PRO A 97 -38.07 -48.64 0.17
C PRO A 97 -37.19 -49.74 -0.55
N GLY A 98 -36.15 -50.35 0.10
CA GLY A 98 -35.53 -51.64 -0.35
C GLY A 98 -34.16 -52.17 0.21
N TYR A 99 -34.20 -52.99 1.28
CA TYR A 99 -33.23 -53.94 1.93
C TYR A 99 -31.85 -54.44 1.37
N GLY A 100 -30.92 -54.82 2.29
CA GLY A 100 -29.88 -55.87 2.10
C GLY A 100 -28.74 -55.97 3.17
N ALA A 101 -28.64 -57.08 3.95
CA ALA A 101 -27.61 -57.42 4.98
C ALA A 101 -27.79 -58.92 5.43
N PRO A 102 -27.05 -59.57 6.39
CA PRO A 102 -25.87 -59.26 7.26
C PRO A 102 -24.71 -60.29 6.98
N PRO A 103 -24.01 -61.07 7.88
CA PRO A 103 -23.65 -61.05 9.34
C PRO A 103 -22.13 -61.29 9.69
N ALA A 104 -21.73 -61.34 10.97
CA ALA A 104 -20.38 -61.79 11.42
C ALA A 104 -20.22 -62.20 12.94
N PRO A 105 -19.43 -63.24 13.28
CA PRO A 105 -18.81 -63.52 14.61
C PRO A 105 -17.24 -63.49 14.54
N VAL A 106 -16.36 -63.80 15.53
CA VAL A 106 -16.38 -64.44 16.88
C VAL A 106 -15.41 -63.68 17.85
N ALA A 107 -15.06 -64.18 19.06
CA ALA A 107 -14.22 -63.47 20.07
C ALA A 107 -13.55 -64.40 21.15
N ALA A 108 -12.87 -63.78 22.16
CA ALA A 108 -12.56 -64.27 23.55
C ALA A 108 -11.16 -64.92 23.86
N PRO A 109 -10.70 -65.07 25.15
CA PRO A 109 -10.71 -64.13 26.32
C PRO A 109 -9.53 -64.17 27.39
N GLN A 110 -9.27 -63.04 28.10
CA GLN A 110 -8.91 -62.76 29.56
C GLN A 110 -7.82 -63.55 30.38
N PRO A 111 -7.42 -63.21 31.67
CA PRO A 111 -7.77 -62.15 32.69
C PRO A 111 -6.52 -61.32 33.21
N GLY A 112 -6.33 -60.67 34.41
CA GLY A 112 -7.07 -60.34 35.67
C GLY A 112 -6.20 -59.73 36.85
N TYR A 113 -6.82 -59.18 37.93
CA TYR A 113 -6.26 -58.75 39.29
C TYR A 113 -5.34 -57.47 39.39
N GLY A 114 -5.03 -56.82 40.55
CA GLY A 114 -5.56 -56.81 41.96
C GLY A 114 -4.70 -56.07 43.07
N VAL A 115 -5.33 -55.58 44.18
CA VAL A 115 -4.80 -55.17 45.56
C VAL A 115 -4.06 -53.80 45.79
N ALA A 116 -4.06 -53.26 47.05
CA ALA A 116 -3.52 -51.96 47.59
C ALA A 116 -3.33 -52.07 49.17
N PRO A 117 -3.20 -51.04 50.09
CA PRO A 117 -3.09 -49.54 50.05
C PRO A 117 -2.20 -48.81 51.16
N ALA A 118 -2.26 -47.44 51.26
CA ALA A 118 -2.14 -46.54 52.47
C ALA A 118 -0.73 -46.24 53.16
N PRO A 119 -0.59 -45.36 54.21
CA PRO A 119 -0.71 -43.86 54.21
C PRO A 119 0.23 -43.00 55.16
N VAL A 120 0.09 -41.63 55.14
CA VAL A 120 0.43 -40.53 56.14
C VAL A 120 1.87 -40.28 56.69
N SER A 121 2.38 -39.01 56.63
CA SER A 121 2.92 -38.19 57.78
C SER A 121 3.66 -36.87 57.44
N MET A 122 3.73 -35.93 58.41
CA MET A 122 4.47 -34.63 58.46
C MET A 122 5.41 -34.62 59.69
N PRO A 123 6.50 -33.82 59.76
CA PRO A 123 6.49 -32.60 60.60
C PRO A 123 7.42 -31.43 60.16
N GLN A 124 7.42 -30.35 60.97
CA GLN A 124 8.21 -29.09 60.93
C GLN A 124 8.92 -28.90 62.31
N PRO A 125 9.67 -27.81 62.62
CA PRO A 125 10.33 -26.75 61.83
C PRO A 125 11.87 -26.75 62.16
N ALA A 126 12.69 -25.74 62.54
CA ALA A 126 12.73 -24.25 62.62
C ALA A 126 14.21 -23.80 62.84
N HIS A 127 14.61 -22.56 62.46
CA HIS A 127 15.52 -21.63 63.19
C HIS A 127 15.73 -20.30 62.39
N ALA A 128 16.29 -19.23 63.00
CA ALA A 128 16.25 -17.86 62.46
C ALA A 128 17.43 -16.95 62.89
N ALA A 129 17.73 -15.87 62.12
CA ALA A 129 18.58 -14.73 62.52
C ALA A 129 18.40 -13.46 61.64
N GLN A 130 18.71 -12.28 62.22
CA GLN A 130 18.95 -10.93 61.66
C GLN A 130 20.13 -10.31 62.49
N PRO A 131 20.84 -9.19 62.15
CA PRO A 131 20.41 -7.97 61.43
C PRO A 131 21.49 -7.31 60.49
N ALA A 132 21.37 -6.00 60.18
CA ALA A 132 22.26 -5.17 59.32
C ALA A 132 23.29 -4.31 60.11
N PRO A 133 24.25 -3.58 59.47
CA PRO A 133 24.06 -2.13 59.17
C PRO A 133 24.87 -1.52 57.96
N HIS A 134 24.94 -0.17 57.89
CA HIS A 134 25.45 0.75 56.83
C HIS A 134 26.98 0.81 56.57
N VAL A 135 27.41 1.50 55.47
CA VAL A 135 28.35 2.66 55.45
C VAL A 135 28.47 3.32 54.05
N VAL A 136 28.91 4.59 53.96
CA VAL A 136 29.20 5.37 52.72
C VAL A 136 30.51 6.17 52.86
N PRO A 137 31.32 6.35 51.79
CA PRO A 137 32.15 7.56 51.65
C PRO A 137 32.26 8.14 50.21
N GLN A 138 32.55 9.45 50.10
CA GLN A 138 33.09 10.12 48.90
C GLN A 138 34.58 10.45 49.10
N PRO A 139 35.40 10.50 48.02
CA PRO A 139 36.08 11.76 47.61
C PRO A 139 36.36 11.87 46.08
N ALA A 140 37.03 12.89 45.51
CA ALA A 140 36.96 14.36 45.65
C ALA A 140 37.90 15.04 44.61
N TYR A 141 37.73 16.36 44.34
CA TYR A 141 38.60 17.27 43.55
C TYR A 141 38.72 17.05 42.02
N GLY A 142 38.99 18.13 41.25
CA GLY A 142 39.17 18.03 39.77
C GLY A 142 39.51 19.30 38.96
N ALA A 143 38.94 20.47 39.27
CA ALA A 143 39.15 21.79 38.59
C ALA A 143 38.71 21.95 37.11
N SER A 144 38.51 23.21 36.69
CA SER A 144 38.07 23.63 35.34
C SER A 144 39.25 24.10 34.46
N PRO A 145 39.02 24.46 33.18
CA PRO A 145 39.01 25.92 32.89
C PRO A 145 38.06 26.41 31.77
N ALA A 146 37.97 27.74 31.67
CA ALA A 146 37.67 28.55 30.47
C ALA A 146 36.25 28.54 29.86
N THR A 147 35.36 29.36 30.45
CA THR A 147 34.19 29.93 29.75
C THR A 147 34.65 30.98 28.72
N VAL A 148 34.03 31.00 27.53
CA VAL A 148 33.99 32.17 26.64
C VAL A 148 32.55 32.63 26.52
N ALA A 149 32.26 33.89 26.82
CA ALA A 149 30.90 34.42 26.83
C ALA A 149 30.46 34.88 25.44
N ALA A 150 29.24 34.48 25.03
CA ALA A 150 28.53 35.05 23.89
C ALA A 150 27.31 35.84 24.40
N THR A 151 27.22 37.12 24.03
CA THR A 151 26.27 38.08 24.61
C THR A 151 24.86 37.92 24.04
N GLN A 152 23.84 37.82 24.91
CA GLN A 152 22.44 37.91 24.49
C GLN A 152 22.02 39.37 24.24
N PRO A 153 21.44 39.72 23.08
CA PRO A 153 20.78 41.02 22.88
C PRO A 153 19.35 40.96 23.45
N ALA A 154 19.13 41.57 24.62
CA ALA A 154 17.80 41.75 25.16
C ALA A 154 17.02 42.82 24.36
N TYR A 155 15.87 42.45 23.79
CA TYR A 155 14.96 43.38 23.14
C TYR A 155 13.86 43.83 24.10
N ALA A 156 13.84 45.13 24.41
CA ALA A 156 12.83 45.76 25.26
C ALA A 156 11.51 45.99 24.51
N VAL A 157 10.38 45.83 25.19
CA VAL A 157 9.04 46.10 24.65
C VAL A 157 8.67 47.57 24.84
N PRO A 158 8.39 48.35 23.77
CA PRO A 158 7.95 49.72 23.88
C PRO A 158 6.42 49.82 24.00
N SER A 159 5.90 49.89 25.22
CA SER A 159 4.49 50.21 25.46
C SER A 159 4.15 51.61 24.91
N ARG A 160 3.15 51.70 24.01
CA ARG A 160 2.52 52.97 23.62
C ARG A 160 1.00 52.82 23.60
N SER A 161 0.32 53.83 24.15
CA SER A 161 -1.13 53.86 24.36
C SER A 161 -1.91 54.28 23.12
N ILE A 162 -3.18 53.88 23.06
CA ILE A 162 -4.12 54.18 21.98
C ILE A 162 -4.62 55.63 22.13
N ALA A 163 -4.16 56.55 21.28
CA ALA A 163 -4.66 57.93 21.27
C ALA A 163 -4.47 58.69 19.92
N ALA A 164 -4.44 58.01 18.75
CA ALA A 164 -4.31 58.68 17.44
C ALA A 164 -4.69 57.80 16.21
N TYR A 165 -5.91 57.24 16.15
CA TYR A 165 -6.39 56.52 14.95
C TYR A 165 -7.90 56.68 14.68
N GLN A 166 -8.35 57.94 14.61
CA GLN A 166 -9.59 58.34 13.95
C GLN A 166 -9.31 59.60 13.11
N SER A 167 -10.08 59.80 12.04
CA SER A 167 -9.99 60.91 11.06
C SER A 167 -8.90 60.79 9.97
N ALA A 168 -9.16 59.98 8.94
CA ALA A 168 -8.78 60.28 7.55
C ALA A 168 -9.61 59.47 6.52
N TYR A 169 -10.29 60.18 5.62
CA TYR A 169 -10.47 59.96 4.16
C TYR A 169 -10.41 58.52 3.59
N VAL A 170 -11.38 57.99 2.83
CA VAL A 170 -12.33 58.54 1.81
C VAL A 170 -11.63 59.15 0.58
N ALA A 171 -12.00 58.66 -0.61
CA ALA A 171 -11.48 58.99 -1.95
C ALA A 171 -10.11 58.37 -2.32
N GLN A 172 -10.08 57.73 -3.50
CA GLN A 172 -8.87 57.28 -4.20
C GLN A 172 -8.71 58.10 -5.48
N SER A 173 -7.50 58.61 -5.75
CA SER A 173 -7.06 59.04 -7.08
C SER A 173 -5.54 59.12 -7.15
N LEU A 174 -4.94 58.29 -7.99
CA LEU A 174 -3.51 58.28 -8.39
C LEU A 174 -3.19 59.47 -9.33
N PRO A 175 -1.91 59.90 -9.57
CA PRO A 175 -0.74 59.02 -9.75
C PRO A 175 0.62 59.47 -9.15
N GLU A 176 1.64 58.68 -9.49
CA GLU A 176 3.09 58.77 -9.23
C GLU A 176 3.83 59.87 -10.05
N PRO A 177 5.18 59.95 -10.07
CA PRO A 177 6.16 60.11 -8.96
C PRO A 177 7.18 61.25 -9.25
N ASP A 178 8.12 61.56 -8.33
CA ASP A 178 9.58 61.57 -8.67
C ASP A 178 10.54 61.80 -7.47
N ALA A 179 11.85 61.60 -7.73
CA ALA A 179 13.04 62.18 -7.08
C ALA A 179 13.43 61.85 -5.60
N LEU A 180 14.52 61.07 -5.47
CA LEU A 180 15.50 61.04 -4.36
C LEU A 180 16.37 62.35 -4.36
N PRO A 181 17.22 62.71 -3.33
CA PRO A 181 17.90 61.83 -2.35
C PRO A 181 18.21 62.37 -0.91
N LYS A 182 18.75 61.47 -0.05
CA LYS A 182 19.90 61.55 0.94
C LYS A 182 20.42 62.92 1.52
N PRO A 183 21.17 62.93 2.67
CA PRO A 183 21.12 62.12 3.92
C PRO A 183 21.60 62.84 5.25
N VAL A 184 21.84 62.07 6.33
CA VAL A 184 22.78 62.31 7.49
C VAL A 184 22.38 63.22 8.69
N ALA A 185 21.98 62.55 9.78
CA ALA A 185 22.37 62.65 11.21
C ALA A 185 22.63 63.98 11.98
N ARG A 186 22.04 64.05 13.19
CA ARG A 186 22.72 64.21 14.51
C ARG A 186 21.75 63.79 15.65
N GLN A 187 22.15 62.83 16.51
CA GLN A 187 22.62 62.99 17.91
C GLN A 187 21.56 63.45 18.93
N ALA A 188 21.52 62.80 20.10
CA ALA A 188 20.52 62.97 21.15
C ALA A 188 21.12 63.41 22.51
N PRO A 189 20.38 64.15 23.37
CA PRO A 189 20.70 64.37 24.79
C PRO A 189 20.01 63.35 25.73
N PRO A 190 20.39 63.28 27.03
CA PRO A 190 20.12 62.13 27.91
C PRO A 190 18.90 62.26 28.85
N ALA A 191 18.66 61.20 29.63
CA ALA A 191 17.53 61.03 30.55
C ALA A 191 17.70 61.67 31.94
N MET A 192 16.62 61.69 32.73
CA MET A 192 16.59 62.06 34.15
C MET A 192 15.74 61.05 34.96
N ALA A 193 16.04 60.89 36.26
CA ALA A 193 15.57 59.79 37.11
C ALA A 193 14.24 60.08 37.88
N PRO A 194 13.55 59.05 38.42
CA PRO A 194 12.19 59.18 39.00
C PRO A 194 12.16 59.29 40.55
N ALA A 195 10.95 59.52 41.10
CA ALA A 195 10.63 59.46 42.54
C ALA A 195 9.27 58.73 42.80
N PRO A 196 8.99 58.19 44.01
CA PRO A 196 8.12 57.01 44.15
C PRO A 196 6.88 57.13 45.07
N VAL A 197 5.81 56.38 44.73
CA VAL A 197 4.58 56.08 45.51
C VAL A 197 3.96 54.77 44.92
N ALA A 198 3.33 53.81 45.61
CA ALA A 198 3.37 53.30 47.00
C ALA A 198 2.60 51.93 47.05
N ALA A 199 2.45 51.31 48.22
CA ALA A 199 1.53 50.17 48.51
C ALA A 199 0.83 50.41 49.87
N PRO A 200 -0.38 49.87 50.15
CA PRO A 200 -0.59 48.46 50.60
C PRO A 200 -2.02 47.95 50.23
N PRO A 201 -2.70 46.99 50.94
CA PRO A 201 -2.27 45.92 51.87
C PRO A 201 -2.72 44.51 51.44
N ALA A 202 -2.40 43.49 52.24
CA ALA A 202 -2.95 42.13 52.15
C ALA A 202 -3.93 41.84 53.32
N VAL A 203 -4.73 40.76 53.21
CA VAL A 203 -5.68 40.32 54.25
C VAL A 203 -5.55 38.80 54.49
N THR A 204 -5.69 38.35 55.73
CA THR A 204 -5.53 36.96 56.19
C THR A 204 -6.66 36.53 57.12
N ALA A 205 -7.39 35.46 56.78
CA ALA A 205 -8.32 34.67 57.61
C ALA A 205 -8.96 33.57 56.73
N GLU A 206 -9.47 32.42 57.20
CA GLU A 206 -9.24 31.66 58.44
C GLU A 206 -9.63 30.18 58.17
N VAL A 207 -9.39 29.27 59.12
CA VAL A 207 -9.79 27.84 59.00
C VAL A 207 -11.20 27.63 59.55
N ALA A 208 -12.06 26.94 58.79
CA ALA A 208 -13.38 26.48 59.26
C ALA A 208 -13.66 25.04 58.81
N THR A 209 -13.90 24.15 59.78
CA THR A 209 -14.37 22.76 59.58
C THR A 209 -15.82 22.61 60.03
N PRO A 210 -16.68 21.88 59.30
CA PRO A 210 -17.96 21.38 59.82
C PRO A 210 -17.83 19.96 60.41
N ALA A 211 -18.74 19.64 61.34
CA ALA A 211 -18.61 18.51 62.27
C ALA A 211 -19.01 17.12 61.70
N VAL A 212 -18.60 16.08 62.44
CA VAL A 212 -19.04 14.69 62.28
C VAL A 212 -20.46 14.51 62.84
N MET A 213 -21.30 13.72 62.16
CA MET A 213 -22.47 13.06 62.75
C MET A 213 -22.39 11.54 62.56
N ALA A 214 -22.90 10.82 63.57
CA ALA A 214 -22.80 9.36 63.70
C ALA A 214 -24.03 8.63 63.09
N PRO A 215 -23.99 7.30 62.90
CA PRO A 215 -24.90 6.61 61.97
C PRO A 215 -26.27 6.23 62.56
N VAL A 216 -27.24 6.02 61.66
CA VAL A 216 -28.51 5.33 61.94
C VAL A 216 -28.65 4.16 60.98
N ALA A 217 -29.07 3.00 61.50
CA ALA A 217 -29.18 1.71 60.81
C ALA A 217 -30.67 1.27 60.70
N PRO A 218 -31.00 0.18 59.97
CA PRO A 218 -32.10 0.23 58.99
C PRO A 218 -33.49 -0.25 59.49
N ALA A 219 -34.51 0.11 58.72
CA ALA A 219 -35.86 -0.47 58.76
C ALA A 219 -36.21 -1.17 57.43
N ALA A 220 -37.05 -2.21 57.49
CA ALA A 220 -37.32 -3.13 56.39
C ALA A 220 -38.52 -2.71 55.49
N PRO A 221 -38.68 -3.28 54.27
CA PRO A 221 -39.62 -2.77 53.27
C PRO A 221 -41.05 -3.33 53.41
N VAL A 222 -42.03 -2.58 52.88
CA VAL A 222 -43.43 -3.01 52.70
C VAL A 222 -43.82 -2.88 51.22
N ARG A 223 -44.54 -3.87 50.69
CA ARG A 223 -45.09 -3.90 49.32
C ARG A 223 -46.47 -3.22 49.26
N MET A 224 -46.77 -2.55 48.14
CA MET A 224 -47.95 -2.78 47.26
C MET A 224 -47.57 -2.21 45.88
N GLU A 225 -47.55 -2.98 44.79
CA GLU A 225 -48.68 -3.48 44.00
C GLU A 225 -49.42 -2.39 43.19
N MET A 226 -49.47 -2.57 41.87
CA MET A 226 -50.20 -1.72 40.91
C MET A 226 -51.41 -2.48 40.33
N PRO A 227 -52.51 -1.79 39.94
CA PRO A 227 -53.74 -2.46 39.50
C PRO A 227 -53.67 -3.01 38.07
N ALA A 228 -54.44 -4.08 37.81
CA ALA A 228 -54.64 -4.64 36.48
C ALA A 228 -55.88 -4.06 35.77
N LEU A 229 -55.90 -4.13 34.44
CA LEU A 229 -57.09 -3.89 33.60
C LEU A 229 -57.29 -5.07 32.61
N PRO A 230 -58.52 -5.29 32.09
CA PRO A 230 -58.95 -6.63 31.68
C PRO A 230 -59.03 -6.78 30.13
N PRO A 231 -59.77 -7.75 29.54
CA PRO A 231 -59.13 -8.89 28.89
C PRO A 231 -59.23 -8.87 27.36
N ALA A 232 -58.18 -9.33 26.68
CA ALA A 232 -58.26 -9.68 25.27
C ALA A 232 -59.08 -10.96 25.09
N ARG A 233 -60.01 -10.96 24.12
CA ARG A 233 -60.89 -12.12 23.83
C ARG A 233 -60.15 -13.14 22.95
N GLU A 234 -60.33 -14.41 23.25
CA GLU A 234 -59.54 -15.51 22.69
C GLU A 234 -59.83 -15.80 21.21
N LEU A 235 -58.77 -16.24 20.50
CA LEU A 235 -58.86 -17.26 19.46
C LEU A 235 -57.96 -18.45 19.88
N PRO A 236 -58.29 -19.69 19.50
CA PRO A 236 -58.04 -20.85 20.34
C PRO A 236 -56.59 -21.35 20.33
N PRO A 237 -56.11 -21.91 21.46
CA PRO A 237 -54.83 -22.61 21.51
C PRO A 237 -54.95 -24.01 20.91
N VAL A 238 -53.97 -24.39 20.07
CA VAL A 238 -53.59 -25.80 19.90
C VAL A 238 -52.19 -25.94 20.50
N ALA A 239 -52.10 -26.75 21.55
CA ALA A 239 -50.92 -26.86 22.42
C ALA A 239 -50.20 -28.23 22.18
N PRO A 240 -49.36 -28.77 23.08
CA PRO A 240 -47.92 -28.79 22.79
C PRO A 240 -47.30 -30.20 22.93
N SER A 241 -45.96 -30.25 23.04
CA SER A 241 -45.17 -31.36 23.62
C SER A 241 -44.95 -32.62 22.74
N PRO A 242 -44.03 -33.55 23.09
CA PRO A 242 -42.85 -33.42 23.98
C PRO A 242 -41.50 -33.97 23.43
N MET A 243 -40.43 -33.60 24.14
CA MET A 243 -39.27 -34.40 24.65
C MET A 243 -39.19 -35.91 24.29
N ALA A 244 -38.01 -36.54 24.14
CA ALA A 244 -36.92 -36.71 25.13
C ALA A 244 -35.56 -37.01 24.46
N ARG A 245 -34.36 -36.73 24.99
CA ARG A 245 -33.70 -36.93 26.32
C ARG A 245 -33.14 -38.34 26.62
N MET A 246 -31.81 -38.48 26.40
CA MET A 246 -30.78 -39.13 27.28
C MET A 246 -30.76 -40.68 27.35
N PRO A 247 -29.61 -41.33 27.69
CA PRO A 247 -28.89 -41.24 28.97
C PRO A 247 -27.39 -40.79 28.88
N ASP A 248 -26.75 -40.60 30.04
CA ASP A 248 -25.38 -40.08 30.24
C ASP A 248 -24.38 -41.10 30.83
N ALA A 249 -23.08 -40.83 30.63
CA ALA A 249 -21.91 -41.24 31.47
C ALA A 249 -21.53 -42.75 31.51
N PRO A 250 -20.31 -43.14 31.99
CA PRO A 250 -19.23 -42.33 32.57
C PRO A 250 -17.81 -42.50 31.95
N LEU A 251 -16.86 -41.71 32.47
CA LEU A 251 -15.41 -41.80 32.20
C LEU A 251 -14.76 -43.09 32.75
N ARG A 252 -13.76 -43.64 32.03
CA ARG A 252 -12.57 -44.27 32.65
C ARG A 252 -11.40 -44.44 31.66
N ASN A 253 -10.18 -44.32 32.19
CA ASN A 253 -8.92 -44.39 31.43
C ASN A 253 -8.43 -45.84 31.25
N GLY A 254 -7.65 -46.09 30.20
CA GLY A 254 -6.75 -47.25 30.11
C GLY A 254 -5.37 -46.94 30.75
N PRO A 255 -4.74 -47.88 31.49
CA PRO A 255 -3.43 -47.69 32.13
C PRO A 255 -2.22 -48.07 31.24
N GLY A 256 -1.00 -47.70 31.66
CA GLY A 256 0.30 -48.03 31.02
C GLY A 256 0.72 -49.50 31.16
N MET A 257 1.85 -49.97 30.62
CA MET A 257 3.27 -49.61 30.88
C MET A 257 4.19 -50.36 29.86
N PRO A 258 5.55 -50.35 29.89
CA PRO A 258 6.56 -49.53 30.60
C PRO A 258 7.55 -48.85 29.57
N PRO A 259 8.71 -48.25 29.94
CA PRO A 259 9.51 -47.45 29.00
C PRO A 259 10.63 -48.22 28.27
N ALA A 260 11.01 -47.69 27.09
CA ALA A 260 12.25 -48.01 26.36
C ALA A 260 12.90 -46.71 25.86
N ALA A 261 14.20 -46.75 25.53
CA ALA A 261 15.03 -45.56 25.33
C ALA A 261 14.69 -44.72 24.07
N LEU A 262 15.04 -43.43 24.13
CA LEU A 262 15.08 -42.53 22.98
C LEU A 262 16.13 -43.02 21.95
N PRO A 263 15.78 -43.23 20.67
CA PRO A 263 16.76 -43.31 19.58
C PRO A 263 17.39 -41.93 19.37
N GLY A 264 18.73 -41.86 19.33
CA GLY A 264 19.46 -40.58 19.23
C GLY A 264 19.42 -39.92 17.84
N ASP A 265 18.92 -40.63 16.83
CA ASP A 265 19.22 -40.34 15.42
C ASP A 265 18.41 -39.18 14.82
N ALA A 266 17.35 -38.72 15.49
CA ALA A 266 16.61 -37.53 15.06
C ALA A 266 17.40 -36.22 15.23
N ALA A 267 18.31 -36.17 16.22
CA ALA A 267 19.23 -35.04 16.39
C ALA A 267 20.43 -35.17 15.46
N ALA A 268 21.01 -36.37 15.35
CA ALA A 268 22.12 -36.66 14.45
C ALA A 268 21.76 -36.33 12.99
N GLY A 269 20.62 -36.84 12.48
CA GLY A 269 20.18 -36.55 11.11
C GLY A 269 19.94 -35.05 10.82
N LEU A 270 19.55 -34.26 11.83
CA LEU A 270 19.46 -32.81 11.69
C LEU A 270 20.84 -32.13 11.73
N GLN A 271 21.76 -32.60 12.58
CA GLN A 271 23.12 -32.06 12.66
C GLN A 271 23.99 -32.47 11.47
N ASP A 272 23.75 -33.63 10.87
CA ASP A 272 24.33 -34.06 9.59
C ASP A 272 23.71 -33.28 8.42
N ALA A 273 22.40 -33.04 8.41
CA ALA A 273 21.76 -32.17 7.42
C ALA A 273 22.25 -30.72 7.51
N ILE A 274 22.46 -30.21 8.73
CA ILE A 274 23.07 -28.89 8.97
C ILE A 274 24.55 -28.89 8.59
N SER A 275 25.31 -29.97 8.84
CA SER A 275 26.71 -30.08 8.43
C SER A 275 26.86 -30.23 6.91
N ALA A 276 25.91 -30.86 6.24
CA ALA A 276 25.82 -30.92 4.78
C ALA A 276 25.41 -29.57 4.17
N LEU A 277 24.44 -28.87 4.76
CA LEU A 277 24.07 -27.49 4.36
C LEU A 277 25.24 -26.52 4.60
N ARG A 278 25.93 -26.65 5.73
CA ARG A 278 27.10 -25.86 6.08
C ARG A 278 28.27 -26.16 5.14
N GLY A 279 28.58 -27.43 4.89
CA GLY A 279 29.60 -27.83 3.91
C GLY A 279 29.26 -27.38 2.48
N ALA A 280 27.98 -27.36 2.11
CA ALA A 280 27.53 -26.81 0.84
C ALA A 280 27.58 -25.26 0.78
N LEU A 281 27.47 -24.57 1.92
CA LEU A 281 27.74 -23.13 2.01
C LEU A 281 29.24 -22.84 1.98
N GLU A 282 30.05 -23.53 2.79
CA GLU A 282 31.51 -23.38 2.87
C GLU A 282 32.13 -23.69 1.50
N SER A 283 31.72 -24.76 0.82
CA SER A 283 32.14 -25.07 -0.55
C SER A 283 31.71 -24.01 -1.59
N ARG A 284 30.53 -23.38 -1.42
CA ARG A 284 30.11 -22.24 -2.27
C ARG A 284 30.82 -20.93 -1.93
N MET A 285 31.26 -20.74 -0.69
CA MET A 285 32.08 -19.60 -0.27
C MET A 285 33.51 -19.76 -0.79
N ASP A 286 34.09 -20.96 -0.70
CA ASP A 286 35.33 -21.32 -1.39
C ASP A 286 35.24 -21.05 -2.90
N GLY A 287 34.13 -21.45 -3.54
CA GLY A 287 33.85 -21.15 -4.95
C GLY A 287 33.80 -19.65 -5.30
N LEU A 288 33.50 -18.77 -4.34
CA LEU A 288 33.57 -17.31 -4.50
C LEU A 288 34.93 -16.70 -4.10
N LEU A 289 35.76 -17.42 -3.34
CA LEU A 289 37.04 -16.92 -2.81
C LEU A 289 38.25 -17.32 -3.67
N TRP A 290 38.24 -18.49 -4.33
CA TRP A 290 39.44 -19.08 -4.95
C TRP A 290 39.66 -18.76 -6.44
N GLY A 291 39.36 -17.52 -6.86
CA GLY A 291 39.89 -16.93 -8.10
C GLY A 291 41.34 -16.42 -8.01
N GLY A 292 42.01 -16.66 -6.88
CA GLY A 292 43.26 -15.99 -6.51
C GLY A 292 44.52 -16.46 -7.25
N ARG A 293 44.70 -16.03 -8.52
CA ARG A 293 46.01 -15.74 -9.19
C ARG A 293 45.86 -15.36 -10.68
N GLN A 294 45.44 -14.11 -10.99
CA GLN A 294 45.75 -13.50 -12.30
C GLN A 294 45.65 -11.95 -12.41
N GLY A 295 46.20 -11.23 -11.43
CA GLY A 295 46.47 -9.79 -11.54
C GLY A 295 45.25 -8.85 -11.43
N PRO A 296 45.47 -7.53 -11.39
CA PRO A 296 44.39 -6.55 -11.41
C PRO A 296 43.81 -6.38 -12.83
N GLY A 297 42.48 -6.40 -12.96
CA GLY A 297 41.79 -6.03 -14.21
C GLY A 297 41.33 -7.16 -15.14
N ARG A 298 41.09 -8.39 -14.63
CA ARG A 298 40.41 -9.45 -15.38
C ARG A 298 39.29 -10.10 -14.56
N GLU A 299 38.07 -10.10 -15.11
CA GLU A 299 36.92 -10.81 -14.54
C GLU A 299 37.12 -12.34 -14.61
N PRO A 300 36.83 -13.11 -13.53
CA PRO A 300 36.83 -14.57 -13.59
C PRO A 300 35.78 -15.09 -14.59
N ALA A 301 36.15 -16.07 -15.42
CA ALA A 301 35.26 -16.59 -16.48
C ALA A 301 33.89 -17.09 -15.96
N GLY A 302 33.84 -17.65 -14.73
CA GLY A 302 32.59 -18.06 -14.09
C GLY A 302 31.68 -16.90 -13.67
N ALA A 303 32.25 -15.74 -13.32
CA ALA A 303 31.47 -14.53 -13.02
C ALA A 303 30.93 -13.88 -14.30
N ALA A 304 31.78 -13.80 -15.34
CA ALA A 304 31.38 -13.34 -16.68
C ALA A 304 30.23 -14.20 -17.24
N LEU A 305 30.33 -15.52 -17.08
CA LEU A 305 29.30 -16.47 -17.48
C LEU A 305 28.01 -16.29 -16.66
N PHE A 306 28.13 -16.15 -15.33
CA PHE A 306 27.00 -15.93 -14.42
C PHE A 306 26.20 -14.69 -14.82
N ARG A 307 26.89 -13.56 -15.04
CA ARG A 307 26.31 -12.31 -15.57
C ARG A 307 25.61 -12.54 -16.91
N SER A 308 26.32 -13.09 -17.90
CA SER A 308 25.81 -13.27 -19.27
C SER A 308 24.52 -14.09 -19.34
N LEU A 309 24.39 -15.12 -18.50
CA LEU A 309 23.19 -15.97 -18.48
C LEU A 309 22.02 -15.29 -17.73
N LEU A 310 22.27 -14.50 -16.69
CA LEU A 310 21.23 -13.69 -16.05
C LEU A 310 20.74 -12.57 -16.95
N ASP A 311 21.64 -11.93 -17.72
CA ASP A 311 21.27 -10.90 -18.70
C ASP A 311 20.36 -11.46 -19.81
N ALA A 312 20.60 -12.69 -20.25
CA ALA A 312 19.73 -13.43 -21.18
C ALA A 312 18.37 -13.83 -20.55
N GLY A 313 18.26 -13.79 -19.22
CA GLY A 313 17.03 -14.04 -18.45
C GLY A 313 16.86 -15.47 -17.93
N PHE A 314 17.92 -16.29 -17.88
CA PHE A 314 17.84 -17.63 -17.27
C PHE A 314 17.76 -17.55 -15.74
N SER A 315 17.18 -18.56 -15.07
CA SER A 315 17.01 -18.53 -13.61
C SER A 315 18.34 -18.69 -12.88
N THR A 316 18.49 -18.03 -11.73
CA THR A 316 19.68 -18.18 -10.86
C THR A 316 19.96 -19.64 -10.47
N LYS A 317 18.93 -20.49 -10.44
CA LYS A 317 19.05 -21.94 -10.21
C LYS A 317 19.76 -22.64 -11.37
N LEU A 318 19.33 -22.42 -12.62
CA LEU A 318 19.95 -23.00 -13.81
C LEU A 318 21.37 -22.43 -14.02
N VAL A 319 21.54 -21.11 -13.84
CA VAL A 319 22.85 -20.44 -13.96
C VAL A 319 23.86 -20.99 -12.96
N ARG A 320 23.48 -21.20 -11.69
CA ARG A 320 24.36 -21.83 -10.69
C ARG A 320 24.75 -23.25 -11.10
N THR A 321 23.80 -24.08 -11.56
CA THR A 321 24.11 -25.45 -12.01
C THR A 321 25.04 -25.49 -13.23
N LEU A 322 25.00 -24.49 -14.12
CA LEU A 322 25.98 -24.37 -15.21
C LEU A 322 27.35 -23.94 -14.68
N VAL A 323 27.43 -22.89 -13.85
CA VAL A 323 28.71 -22.42 -13.29
C VAL A 323 29.38 -23.49 -12.40
N GLU A 324 28.60 -24.28 -11.66
CA GLU A 324 29.07 -25.41 -10.83
C GLU A 324 29.57 -26.61 -11.65
N ARG A 325 29.21 -26.70 -12.94
CA ARG A 325 29.67 -27.74 -13.88
C ARG A 325 30.74 -27.27 -14.86
N MET A 326 31.01 -25.98 -14.93
CA MET A 326 31.94 -25.36 -15.86
C MET A 326 33.37 -25.89 -15.65
N PRO A 327 34.06 -26.41 -16.68
CA PRO A 327 35.45 -26.83 -16.56
C PRO A 327 36.37 -25.67 -16.14
N GLN A 328 37.31 -25.96 -15.21
CA GLN A 328 38.26 -24.96 -14.73
C GLN A 328 39.26 -24.55 -15.83
N GLY A 329 39.73 -23.30 -15.75
CA GLY A 329 40.75 -22.75 -16.67
C GLY A 329 40.24 -22.22 -18.01
N MET A 330 38.93 -22.25 -18.27
CA MET A 330 38.33 -21.63 -19.46
C MET A 330 38.46 -20.09 -19.48
N SER A 331 38.54 -19.51 -20.66
CA SER A 331 38.28 -18.07 -20.87
C SER A 331 36.77 -17.78 -20.78
N ALA A 332 36.38 -16.51 -20.58
CA ALA A 332 34.95 -16.13 -20.54
C ALA A 332 34.20 -16.51 -21.84
N GLU A 333 34.84 -16.34 -22.98
CA GLU A 333 34.32 -16.73 -24.30
C GLU A 333 34.14 -18.25 -24.42
N ALA A 334 35.14 -19.04 -24.01
CA ALA A 334 35.06 -20.50 -24.00
C ALA A 334 34.01 -21.02 -23.00
N ALA A 335 33.87 -20.37 -21.84
CA ALA A 335 32.85 -20.68 -20.85
C ALA A 335 31.42 -20.40 -21.36
N LEU A 336 31.22 -19.29 -22.09
CA LEU A 336 29.95 -18.98 -22.74
C LEU A 336 29.63 -19.95 -23.87
N ALA A 337 30.62 -20.31 -24.70
CA ALA A 337 30.46 -21.32 -25.75
C ALA A 337 30.15 -22.73 -25.19
N TRP A 338 30.76 -23.11 -24.05
CA TRP A 338 30.44 -24.34 -23.34
C TRP A 338 29.00 -24.31 -22.79
N ALA A 339 28.62 -23.25 -22.06
CA ALA A 339 27.28 -23.14 -21.48
C ALA A 339 26.17 -23.06 -22.54
N ARG A 340 26.44 -22.42 -23.70
CA ARG A 340 25.60 -22.49 -24.89
C ARG A 340 25.35 -23.93 -25.31
N ASN A 341 26.39 -24.75 -25.40
CA ASN A 341 26.28 -26.13 -25.86
C ASN A 341 25.55 -27.02 -24.83
N GLU A 342 25.76 -26.82 -23.53
CA GLU A 342 24.96 -27.46 -22.47
C GLU A 342 23.47 -27.08 -22.59
N LEU A 343 23.16 -25.79 -22.76
CA LEU A 343 21.78 -25.31 -22.93
C LEU A 343 21.13 -25.88 -24.19
N VAL A 344 21.85 -25.94 -25.33
CA VAL A 344 21.36 -26.56 -26.57
C VAL A 344 21.13 -28.07 -26.40
N THR A 345 21.95 -28.74 -25.59
CA THR A 345 21.82 -30.18 -25.28
C THR A 345 20.65 -30.47 -24.33
N HIS A 346 20.30 -29.52 -23.45
CA HIS A 346 19.29 -29.70 -22.40
C HIS A 346 17.96 -28.96 -22.63
N LEU A 347 17.85 -28.12 -23.66
CA LEU A 347 16.60 -27.49 -24.08
C LEU A 347 15.75 -28.48 -24.90
N PRO A 348 14.66 -29.05 -24.35
CA PRO A 348 13.88 -30.05 -25.06
C PRO A 348 13.13 -29.39 -26.22
N VAL A 349 13.28 -29.96 -27.42
CA VAL A 349 12.56 -29.57 -28.65
C VAL A 349 12.02 -30.81 -29.34
N LEU A 350 11.01 -30.65 -30.19
CA LEU A 350 10.45 -31.75 -30.98
C LEU A 350 11.49 -32.32 -31.95
N GLY A 351 11.65 -33.65 -31.98
CA GLY A 351 12.70 -34.32 -32.76
C GLY A 351 12.50 -34.29 -34.28
N SER A 352 11.26 -34.41 -34.74
CA SER A 352 10.87 -34.10 -36.13
C SER A 352 9.47 -33.48 -36.19
N GLU A 353 9.25 -32.59 -37.16
CA GLU A 353 7.92 -32.09 -37.51
C GLU A 353 6.96 -33.23 -37.87
N ASP A 354 7.47 -34.34 -38.43
CA ASP A 354 6.69 -35.52 -38.80
C ASP A 354 6.05 -36.23 -37.60
N GLU A 355 6.60 -36.06 -36.39
CA GLU A 355 6.02 -36.61 -35.16
C GLU A 355 4.70 -35.91 -34.80
N PHE A 356 4.60 -34.61 -35.10
CA PHE A 356 3.38 -33.83 -34.96
C PHE A 356 2.42 -34.04 -36.14
N LEU A 357 2.96 -34.05 -37.37
CA LEU A 357 2.17 -34.29 -38.59
C LEU A 357 1.68 -35.74 -38.73
N GLY A 358 2.25 -36.69 -37.97
CA GLY A 358 1.82 -38.08 -37.91
C GLY A 358 0.36 -38.27 -37.50
N GLY A 359 -0.21 -37.29 -36.79
CA GLY A 359 -1.65 -37.19 -36.54
C GLY A 359 -2.07 -37.23 -35.07
N GLY A 360 -3.34 -36.97 -34.83
CA GLY A 360 -3.97 -36.98 -33.51
C GLY A 360 -4.82 -35.73 -33.23
N VAL A 361 -5.34 -35.68 -31.99
CA VAL A 361 -6.09 -34.53 -31.47
C VAL A 361 -5.16 -33.71 -30.57
N TYR A 362 -4.97 -32.44 -30.88
CA TYR A 362 -4.12 -31.51 -30.13
C TYR A 362 -4.95 -30.35 -29.58
N ALA A 363 -4.76 -29.99 -28.31
CA ALA A 363 -5.41 -28.83 -27.70
C ALA A 363 -4.37 -27.80 -27.25
N LEU A 364 -4.50 -26.55 -27.70
CA LEU A 364 -3.68 -25.45 -27.23
C LEU A 364 -4.26 -24.93 -25.91
N VAL A 365 -3.54 -25.12 -24.81
CA VAL A 365 -3.94 -24.71 -23.46
C VAL A 365 -3.04 -23.59 -22.94
N GLY A 366 -3.53 -22.79 -21.99
CA GLY A 366 -2.79 -21.67 -21.39
C GLY A 366 -3.63 -20.41 -21.17
N PRO A 367 -3.06 -19.38 -20.53
CA PRO A 367 -3.78 -18.17 -20.10
C PRO A 367 -4.46 -17.35 -21.20
N THR A 368 -5.17 -16.30 -20.79
CA THR A 368 -5.67 -15.25 -21.68
C THR A 368 -4.50 -14.51 -22.35
N GLY A 369 -4.70 -14.01 -23.57
CA GLY A 369 -3.71 -13.16 -24.26
C GLY A 369 -2.44 -13.84 -24.82
N VAL A 370 -2.12 -15.09 -24.45
CA VAL A 370 -0.88 -15.78 -24.90
C VAL A 370 -0.86 -16.20 -26.38
N GLY A 371 -1.91 -15.88 -27.15
CA GLY A 371 -1.94 -16.07 -28.60
C GLY A 371 -2.40 -17.44 -29.10
N LYS A 372 -3.20 -18.18 -28.32
CA LYS A 372 -3.65 -19.56 -28.65
C LYS A 372 -4.38 -19.64 -30.00
N THR A 373 -5.47 -18.89 -30.20
CA THR A 373 -6.24 -18.86 -31.46
C THR A 373 -5.38 -18.57 -32.70
N THR A 374 -4.48 -17.58 -32.60
CA THR A 374 -3.57 -17.20 -33.71
C THR A 374 -2.53 -18.29 -33.97
N THR A 375 -2.04 -18.95 -32.91
CA THR A 375 -1.13 -20.11 -33.02
C THR A 375 -1.84 -21.31 -33.65
N LEU A 376 -3.11 -21.55 -33.31
CA LEU A 376 -3.92 -22.60 -33.90
C LEU A 376 -4.12 -22.39 -35.40
N ALA A 377 -4.43 -21.16 -35.83
CA ALA A 377 -4.58 -20.82 -37.24
C ALA A 377 -3.29 -21.05 -38.04
N LYS A 378 -2.12 -20.74 -37.45
CA LYS A 378 -0.80 -21.01 -38.06
C LYS A 378 -0.51 -22.50 -38.17
N LEU A 379 -0.78 -23.27 -37.10
CA LEU A 379 -0.65 -24.73 -37.11
C LEU A 379 -1.59 -25.35 -38.15
N ALA A 380 -2.85 -24.93 -38.19
CA ALA A 380 -3.82 -25.40 -39.18
C ALA A 380 -3.34 -25.15 -40.61
N ALA A 381 -2.87 -23.94 -40.92
CA ALA A 381 -2.32 -23.63 -42.25
C ALA A 381 -1.09 -24.47 -42.60
N ARG A 382 -0.20 -24.72 -41.62
CA ARG A 382 0.98 -25.58 -41.79
C ARG A 382 0.59 -27.05 -42.03
N CYS A 383 -0.41 -27.56 -41.33
CA CYS A 383 -0.98 -28.89 -41.55
C CYS A 383 -1.67 -28.99 -42.92
N VAL A 384 -2.46 -27.98 -43.32
CA VAL A 384 -3.12 -27.91 -44.63
C VAL A 384 -2.10 -27.95 -45.77
N ALA A 385 -0.98 -27.24 -45.63
CA ALA A 385 0.10 -27.21 -46.61
C ALA A 385 0.90 -28.53 -46.71
N ARG A 386 0.80 -29.42 -45.71
CA ARG A 386 1.50 -30.71 -45.64
C ARG A 386 0.61 -31.90 -46.00
N GLU A 387 -0.61 -31.93 -45.46
CA GLU A 387 -1.54 -33.07 -45.49
C GLU A 387 -2.80 -32.83 -46.34
N GLY A 388 -3.04 -31.58 -46.76
CA GLY A 388 -4.28 -31.15 -47.42
C GLY A 388 -5.41 -30.84 -46.44
N ARG A 389 -6.27 -29.89 -46.82
CA ARG A 389 -7.36 -29.38 -45.94
C ARG A 389 -8.36 -30.43 -45.47
N GLU A 390 -8.62 -31.47 -46.28
CA GLU A 390 -9.56 -32.54 -45.91
C GLU A 390 -9.08 -33.35 -44.69
N GLN A 391 -7.77 -33.36 -44.42
CA GLN A 391 -7.16 -34.06 -43.28
C GLN A 391 -7.15 -33.26 -41.98
N VAL A 392 -7.57 -31.99 -42.01
CA VAL A 392 -7.51 -31.06 -40.88
C VAL A 392 -8.92 -30.69 -40.42
N ALA A 393 -9.13 -30.58 -39.12
CA ALA A 393 -10.30 -29.93 -38.52
C ALA A 393 -9.90 -29.00 -37.38
N MET A 394 -10.64 -27.91 -37.21
CA MET A 394 -10.49 -26.99 -36.09
C MET A 394 -11.73 -26.99 -35.20
N LEU A 395 -11.52 -26.87 -33.89
CA LEU A 395 -12.56 -26.72 -32.89
C LEU A 395 -12.18 -25.57 -31.93
N THR A 396 -13.16 -24.98 -31.28
CA THR A 396 -12.94 -24.06 -30.15
C THR A 396 -13.85 -24.38 -28.97
N THR A 397 -13.29 -24.30 -27.76
CA THR A 397 -14.05 -24.27 -26.50
C THR A 397 -14.19 -22.84 -25.93
N ASP A 398 -13.56 -21.83 -26.55
CA ASP A 398 -13.64 -20.43 -26.16
C ASP A 398 -14.99 -19.80 -26.57
N ASN A 399 -16.05 -20.24 -25.91
CA ASN A 399 -17.40 -19.69 -26.08
C ASN A 399 -17.67 -18.46 -25.18
N PHE A 400 -16.66 -18.01 -24.42
CA PHE A 400 -16.78 -16.91 -23.46
C PHE A 400 -16.30 -15.57 -24.04
N ARG A 401 -15.27 -15.58 -24.90
CA ARG A 401 -14.78 -14.37 -25.56
C ARG A 401 -15.60 -14.07 -26.81
N ILE A 402 -16.29 -12.91 -26.79
CA ILE A 402 -17.02 -12.37 -27.94
C ILE A 402 -16.08 -12.29 -29.15
N GLY A 403 -16.49 -12.86 -30.28
CA GLY A 403 -15.72 -12.87 -31.53
C GLY A 403 -14.72 -14.04 -31.68
N ALA A 404 -14.55 -14.92 -30.69
CA ALA A 404 -13.55 -16.00 -30.75
C ALA A 404 -13.92 -17.10 -31.77
N LEU A 405 -15.20 -17.49 -31.81
CA LEU A 405 -15.69 -18.47 -32.79
C LEU A 405 -15.64 -17.88 -34.20
N GLU A 406 -16.07 -16.63 -34.35
CA GLU A 406 -16.07 -15.88 -35.61
C GLU A 406 -14.64 -15.72 -36.16
N GLN A 407 -13.67 -15.39 -35.29
CA GLN A 407 -12.25 -15.32 -35.63
C GLN A 407 -11.74 -16.68 -36.16
N LEU A 408 -12.07 -17.78 -35.50
CA LEU A 408 -11.64 -19.11 -35.94
C LEU A 408 -12.35 -19.55 -37.24
N GLN A 409 -13.62 -19.19 -37.42
CA GLN A 409 -14.38 -19.45 -38.65
C GLN A 409 -13.86 -18.64 -39.85
N ILE A 410 -13.37 -17.41 -39.65
CA ILE A 410 -12.70 -16.64 -40.70
C ILE A 410 -11.43 -17.36 -41.16
N TYR A 411 -10.57 -17.78 -40.22
CA TYR A 411 -9.38 -18.58 -40.55
C TYR A 411 -9.74 -19.90 -41.25
N GLY A 412 -10.76 -20.62 -40.76
CA GLY A 412 -11.24 -21.85 -41.39
C GLY A 412 -11.71 -21.64 -42.83
N ARG A 413 -12.49 -20.59 -43.07
CA ARG A 413 -12.97 -20.21 -44.41
C ARG A 413 -11.83 -19.88 -45.38
N LEU A 414 -10.79 -19.17 -44.91
CA LEU A 414 -9.61 -18.83 -45.71
C LEU A 414 -8.78 -20.07 -46.10
N MET A 415 -8.71 -21.09 -45.23
CA MET A 415 -7.98 -22.33 -45.49
C MET A 415 -8.82 -23.44 -46.14
N GLY A 416 -10.15 -23.29 -46.18
CA GLY A 416 -11.08 -24.37 -46.51
C GLY A 416 -11.15 -25.49 -45.46
N VAL A 417 -10.89 -25.16 -44.19
CA VAL A 417 -10.88 -26.10 -43.05
C VAL A 417 -12.13 -25.88 -42.19
N PRO A 418 -12.87 -26.93 -41.80
CA PRO A 418 -14.05 -26.80 -40.93
C PRO A 418 -13.66 -26.33 -39.52
N ALA A 419 -14.48 -25.43 -38.96
CA ALA A 419 -14.30 -24.82 -37.64
C ALA A 419 -15.57 -24.95 -36.80
N HIS A 420 -15.51 -25.71 -35.70
CA HIS A 420 -16.66 -26.04 -34.85
C HIS A 420 -16.57 -25.40 -33.45
N SER A 421 -17.70 -24.98 -32.88
CA SER A 421 -17.82 -24.64 -31.44
C SER A 421 -18.14 -25.90 -30.64
N VAL A 422 -17.64 -25.97 -29.40
CA VAL A 422 -17.80 -27.10 -28.48
C VAL A 422 -18.08 -26.57 -27.08
N ARG A 423 -19.19 -26.99 -26.45
CA ARG A 423 -19.59 -26.48 -25.12
C ARG A 423 -19.11 -27.33 -23.95
N ASP A 424 -19.11 -28.65 -24.11
CA ASP A 424 -18.83 -29.60 -23.03
C ASP A 424 -18.13 -30.88 -23.55
N ALA A 425 -17.70 -31.76 -22.63
CA ALA A 425 -16.97 -32.98 -22.96
C ALA A 425 -17.79 -34.03 -23.73
N GLY A 426 -19.12 -34.03 -23.58
CA GLY A 426 -20.03 -34.90 -24.32
C GLY A 426 -20.24 -34.41 -25.76
N GLU A 427 -20.34 -33.10 -25.96
CA GLU A 427 -20.31 -32.49 -27.29
C GLU A 427 -18.97 -32.66 -27.99
N LEU A 428 -17.85 -32.48 -27.27
CA LEU A 428 -16.52 -32.74 -27.78
C LEU A 428 -16.39 -34.18 -28.28
N ARG A 429 -16.87 -35.15 -27.49
CA ARG A 429 -16.87 -36.58 -27.82
C ARG A 429 -17.71 -36.91 -29.06
N ARG A 430 -18.89 -36.29 -29.22
CA ARG A 430 -19.74 -36.45 -30.42
C ARG A 430 -19.02 -35.92 -31.66
N ILE A 431 -18.56 -34.67 -31.64
CA ILE A 431 -17.90 -34.04 -32.79
C ILE A 431 -16.60 -34.79 -33.15
N LEU A 432 -15.80 -35.24 -32.18
CA LEU A 432 -14.60 -36.04 -32.44
C LEU A 432 -14.90 -37.43 -33.04
N ALA A 433 -16.10 -37.98 -32.87
CA ALA A 433 -16.54 -39.18 -33.58
C ALA A 433 -17.03 -38.84 -35.01
N GLU A 434 -17.86 -37.80 -35.15
CA GLU A 434 -18.41 -37.31 -36.43
C GLU A 434 -17.33 -36.84 -37.41
N LEU A 435 -16.22 -36.28 -36.92
CA LEU A 435 -15.08 -35.84 -37.75
C LEU A 435 -14.32 -36.98 -38.44
N GLY A 436 -14.60 -38.24 -38.11
CA GLY A 436 -14.14 -39.43 -38.83
C GLY A 436 -12.62 -39.66 -38.78
N ASN A 437 -12.05 -40.02 -39.94
CA ASN A 437 -10.66 -40.42 -40.11
C ASN A 437 -9.69 -39.25 -40.45
N ARG A 438 -10.04 -38.02 -40.09
CA ARG A 438 -9.16 -36.86 -40.29
C ARG A 438 -7.85 -37.03 -39.51
N LYS A 439 -6.71 -36.89 -40.20
CA LYS A 439 -5.38 -37.10 -39.61
C LYS A 439 -5.10 -36.17 -38.42
N ILE A 440 -5.46 -34.88 -38.52
CA ILE A 440 -5.09 -33.86 -37.53
C ILE A 440 -6.34 -33.08 -37.09
N VAL A 441 -6.53 -32.97 -35.78
CA VAL A 441 -7.61 -32.19 -35.18
C VAL A 441 -7.02 -31.21 -34.16
N LEU A 442 -7.32 -29.92 -34.33
CA LEU A 442 -6.76 -28.83 -33.52
C LEU A 442 -7.87 -28.15 -32.70
N ILE A 443 -7.70 -28.06 -31.38
CA ILE A 443 -8.66 -27.45 -30.45
C ILE A 443 -8.06 -26.18 -29.85
N ASP A 444 -8.70 -25.02 -30.08
CA ASP A 444 -8.44 -23.79 -29.33
C ASP A 444 -9.25 -23.79 -28.03
N THR A 445 -8.69 -23.28 -26.94
CA THR A 445 -9.38 -23.29 -25.63
C THR A 445 -9.53 -21.92 -25.02
N THR A 446 -10.56 -21.74 -24.18
CA THR A 446 -10.72 -20.57 -23.32
C THR A 446 -9.41 -20.26 -22.61
N GLY A 447 -9.00 -18.98 -22.59
CA GLY A 447 -7.88 -18.53 -21.77
C GLY A 447 -8.27 -18.53 -20.30
N ILE A 448 -7.54 -19.29 -19.47
CA ILE A 448 -7.83 -19.41 -18.03
C ILE A 448 -6.58 -19.02 -17.24
N SER A 449 -6.74 -18.16 -16.24
CA SER A 449 -5.65 -17.77 -15.33
C SER A 449 -5.06 -19.00 -14.64
N GLN A 450 -3.75 -19.09 -14.50
CA GLN A 450 -3.07 -20.20 -13.83
C GLN A 450 -3.40 -20.33 -12.34
N ARG A 451 -4.05 -19.30 -11.76
CA ARG A 451 -4.54 -19.26 -10.38
C ARG A 451 -6.04 -19.58 -10.25
N ASP A 452 -6.72 -19.89 -11.36
CA ASP A 452 -8.15 -20.25 -11.38
C ASP A 452 -8.35 -21.78 -11.28
N ARG A 453 -9.43 -22.20 -10.60
CA ARG A 453 -9.80 -23.61 -10.48
C ARG A 453 -10.25 -24.21 -11.83
N GLN A 454 -10.74 -23.38 -12.74
CA GLN A 454 -11.18 -23.81 -14.07
C GLN A 454 -10.06 -24.43 -14.93
N VAL A 455 -8.78 -24.28 -14.56
CA VAL A 455 -7.66 -24.97 -15.24
C VAL A 455 -7.82 -26.49 -15.13
N ALA A 456 -8.23 -26.99 -13.95
CA ALA A 456 -8.49 -28.42 -13.74
C ALA A 456 -9.75 -28.89 -14.46
N GLU A 457 -10.78 -28.05 -14.54
CA GLU A 457 -12.03 -28.34 -15.26
C GLU A 457 -11.79 -28.42 -16.78
N GLN A 458 -10.97 -27.52 -17.35
CA GLN A 458 -10.54 -27.59 -18.75
C GLN A 458 -9.72 -28.85 -19.04
N ALA A 459 -8.79 -29.24 -18.14
CA ALA A 459 -8.06 -30.50 -18.28
C ALA A 459 -9.00 -31.71 -18.27
N ALA A 460 -9.93 -31.77 -17.29
CA ALA A 460 -10.90 -32.84 -17.17
C ALA A 460 -11.85 -32.93 -18.39
N MET A 461 -12.26 -31.80 -18.96
CA MET A 461 -13.06 -31.76 -20.20
C MET A 461 -12.30 -32.41 -21.38
N LEU A 462 -11.03 -32.07 -21.56
CA LEU A 462 -10.20 -32.59 -22.66
C LEU A 462 -9.87 -34.08 -22.46
N CYS A 463 -9.61 -34.54 -21.23
CA CYS A 463 -9.40 -35.96 -20.95
C CYS A 463 -10.67 -36.81 -21.17
N ASN A 464 -11.86 -36.25 -20.95
CA ASN A 464 -13.13 -36.94 -21.17
C ASN A 464 -13.63 -36.90 -22.62
N ALA A 465 -12.83 -36.39 -23.57
CA ALA A 465 -13.16 -36.26 -24.98
C ALA A 465 -13.36 -37.59 -25.74
N GLY A 466 -12.99 -38.74 -25.18
CA GLY A 466 -13.19 -40.08 -25.78
C GLY A 466 -12.22 -40.45 -26.91
N LYS A 467 -11.33 -39.53 -27.31
CA LYS A 467 -10.06 -39.81 -28.02
C LYS A 467 -8.92 -39.17 -27.22
N PRO A 468 -7.68 -39.69 -27.22
CA PRO A 468 -6.56 -39.04 -26.54
C PRO A 468 -6.30 -37.63 -27.08
N VAL A 469 -6.28 -36.62 -26.20
CA VAL A 469 -6.06 -35.22 -26.55
C VAL A 469 -4.70 -34.77 -26.02
N ARG A 470 -3.74 -34.56 -26.94
CA ARG A 470 -2.39 -34.07 -26.63
C ARG A 470 -2.45 -32.58 -26.29
N ARG A 471 -2.27 -32.24 -25.02
CA ARG A 471 -2.29 -30.84 -24.53
C ARG A 471 -0.95 -30.17 -24.83
N LEU A 472 -0.95 -29.03 -25.52
CA LEU A 472 0.24 -28.20 -25.78
C LEU A 472 0.10 -26.86 -25.06
N LEU A 473 1.04 -26.57 -24.16
CA LEU A 473 1.02 -25.36 -23.36
C LEU A 473 1.58 -24.16 -24.14
N VAL A 474 0.78 -23.09 -24.30
CA VAL A 474 1.19 -21.88 -25.00
C VAL A 474 1.81 -20.90 -24.01
N LEU A 475 3.12 -20.64 -24.15
CA LEU A 475 3.93 -19.79 -23.27
C LEU A 475 4.25 -18.46 -23.95
N ASN A 476 4.03 -17.34 -23.26
CA ASN A 476 4.37 -16.00 -23.74
C ASN A 476 5.83 -15.66 -23.44
N ALA A 477 6.67 -15.47 -24.46
CA ALA A 477 8.08 -15.08 -24.29
C ALA A 477 8.26 -13.72 -23.59
N ALA A 478 7.28 -12.82 -23.66
CA ALA A 478 7.31 -11.52 -23.01
C ALA A 478 6.82 -11.55 -21.54
N SER A 479 6.45 -12.71 -20.99
CA SER A 479 6.07 -12.85 -19.57
C SER A 479 7.29 -12.95 -18.65
N GLN A 480 7.11 -12.57 -17.37
CA GLN A 480 8.12 -12.76 -16.33
C GLN A 480 8.33 -14.25 -16.01
N GLY A 481 9.54 -14.61 -15.57
CA GLY A 481 9.93 -16.00 -15.26
C GLY A 481 9.02 -16.67 -14.24
N ASP A 482 8.72 -16.00 -13.13
CA ASP A 482 7.88 -16.56 -12.06
C ASP A 482 6.43 -16.79 -12.54
N THR A 483 5.92 -15.92 -13.43
CA THR A 483 4.61 -16.11 -14.06
C THR A 483 4.62 -17.31 -15.02
N LEU A 484 5.70 -17.51 -15.77
CA LEU A 484 5.88 -18.67 -16.64
C LEU A 484 6.01 -19.97 -15.82
N ASP A 485 6.64 -19.90 -14.64
CA ASP A 485 6.76 -21.02 -13.72
C ASP A 485 5.41 -21.43 -13.11
N GLU A 486 4.61 -20.46 -12.63
CA GLU A 486 3.23 -20.72 -12.18
C GLU A 486 2.38 -21.34 -13.29
N VAL A 487 2.47 -20.82 -14.52
CA VAL A 487 1.72 -21.31 -15.68
C VAL A 487 2.13 -22.75 -16.02
N ALA A 488 3.43 -23.04 -16.05
CA ALA A 488 3.94 -24.39 -16.29
C ALA A 488 3.55 -25.36 -15.17
N HIS A 489 3.60 -24.93 -13.91
CA HIS A 489 3.20 -25.75 -12.77
C HIS A 489 1.70 -26.08 -12.78
N ALA A 490 0.84 -25.07 -12.93
CA ALA A 490 -0.61 -25.21 -12.86
C ALA A 490 -1.21 -26.03 -14.01
N TYR A 491 -0.73 -25.84 -15.24
CA TYR A 491 -1.24 -26.58 -16.41
C TYR A 491 -0.73 -28.03 -16.49
N ARG A 492 0.38 -28.36 -15.81
CA ARG A 492 0.88 -29.74 -15.71
C ARG A 492 0.17 -30.54 -14.61
N ASN A 493 0.08 -29.97 -13.41
CA ASN A 493 -0.46 -30.65 -12.22
C ASN A 493 -2.01 -30.73 -12.17
N GLY A 494 -2.64 -30.84 -13.34
CA GLY A 494 -4.09 -31.02 -13.48
C GLY A 494 -4.52 -32.50 -13.42
N VAL A 495 -5.83 -32.74 -13.51
CA VAL A 495 -6.39 -34.10 -13.59
C VAL A 495 -6.23 -34.62 -15.02
N GLY A 496 -5.28 -35.54 -15.25
CA GLY A 496 -5.04 -36.17 -16.54
C GLY A 496 -3.56 -36.55 -16.76
N GLU A 497 -3.23 -36.95 -17.99
CA GLU A 497 -1.83 -37.04 -18.43
C GLU A 497 -1.18 -35.64 -18.50
N ASP A 498 0.14 -35.59 -18.36
CA ASP A 498 0.95 -34.36 -18.45
C ASP A 498 0.78 -33.65 -19.82
N VAL A 499 1.20 -32.40 -19.94
CA VAL A 499 1.20 -31.72 -21.24
C VAL A 499 2.26 -32.35 -22.15
N ALA A 500 1.93 -32.57 -23.42
CA ALA A 500 2.83 -33.23 -24.39
C ALA A 500 4.04 -32.35 -24.77
N GLY A 501 3.93 -31.04 -24.54
CA GLY A 501 4.97 -30.06 -24.83
C GLY A 501 4.42 -28.64 -24.78
N CYS A 502 5.17 -27.69 -25.33
CA CYS A 502 4.81 -26.28 -25.37
C CYS A 502 5.05 -25.63 -26.73
N ILE A 503 4.47 -24.43 -26.90
CA ILE A 503 4.76 -23.52 -28.02
C ILE A 503 5.05 -22.15 -27.41
N ILE A 504 6.19 -21.56 -27.77
CA ILE A 504 6.57 -20.23 -27.28
C ILE A 504 6.07 -19.18 -28.28
N THR A 505 5.37 -18.15 -27.80
CA THR A 505 4.76 -17.09 -28.62
C THR A 505 5.32 -15.72 -28.26
N LYS A 506 5.05 -14.72 -29.11
CA LYS A 506 5.41 -13.31 -28.90
C LYS A 506 6.94 -13.09 -28.75
N LEU A 507 7.75 -13.88 -29.47
CA LEU A 507 9.21 -13.71 -29.49
C LEU A 507 9.63 -12.33 -30.08
N ASP A 508 8.74 -11.69 -30.82
CA ASP A 508 8.84 -10.34 -31.38
C ASP A 508 8.47 -9.21 -30.40
N GLU A 509 7.70 -9.53 -29.35
CA GLU A 509 7.38 -8.58 -28.26
C GLU A 509 8.33 -8.73 -27.05
N ALA A 510 9.08 -9.84 -26.99
CA ALA A 510 9.94 -10.18 -25.86
C ALA A 510 11.24 -9.36 -25.84
N SER A 511 11.62 -8.85 -24.67
CA SER A 511 12.93 -8.20 -24.45
C SER A 511 14.07 -9.18 -24.14
N ARG A 512 13.72 -10.41 -23.70
CA ARG A 512 14.61 -11.53 -23.39
C ARG A 512 13.88 -12.84 -23.65
N LEU A 513 14.59 -13.91 -23.99
CA LEU A 513 14.00 -15.25 -24.18
C LEU A 513 14.35 -16.24 -23.06
N GLY A 514 15.40 -15.98 -22.28
CA GLY A 514 15.93 -16.94 -21.30
C GLY A 514 14.88 -17.46 -20.32
N ALA A 515 13.94 -16.63 -19.87
CA ALA A 515 12.89 -17.04 -18.92
C ALA A 515 11.95 -18.12 -19.47
N ALA A 516 11.61 -18.07 -20.76
CA ALA A 516 10.77 -19.07 -21.41
C ALA A 516 11.53 -20.37 -21.70
N LEU A 517 12.81 -20.26 -22.09
CA LEU A 517 13.69 -21.41 -22.36
C LEU A 517 14.08 -22.13 -21.04
N ASP A 518 14.38 -21.37 -19.99
CA ASP A 518 14.59 -21.83 -18.61
C ASP A 518 13.37 -22.61 -18.09
N THR A 519 12.17 -22.07 -18.30
CA THR A 519 10.91 -22.75 -17.94
C THR A 519 10.76 -24.07 -18.71
N ALA A 520 11.03 -24.07 -20.03
CA ALA A 520 10.98 -25.29 -20.84
C ALA A 520 11.99 -26.36 -20.39
N ILE A 521 13.23 -25.96 -20.06
CA ILE A 521 14.26 -26.84 -19.50
C ILE A 521 13.82 -27.42 -18.15
N ARG A 522 13.46 -26.57 -17.18
CA ARG A 522 13.18 -27.00 -15.80
C ARG A 522 11.90 -27.83 -15.67
N HIS A 523 10.88 -27.54 -16.48
CA HIS A 523 9.64 -28.34 -16.54
C HIS A 523 9.72 -29.49 -17.54
N ARG A 524 10.83 -29.63 -18.29
CA ARG A 524 11.03 -30.65 -19.35
C ARG A 524 9.90 -30.64 -20.38
N LEU A 525 9.54 -29.45 -20.88
CA LEU A 525 8.48 -29.23 -21.86
C LEU A 525 9.07 -29.16 -23.27
N PRO A 526 8.92 -30.20 -24.14
CA PRO A 526 9.40 -30.11 -25.52
C PRO A 526 8.77 -28.93 -26.25
N ILE A 527 9.60 -28.01 -26.73
CA ILE A 527 9.13 -26.91 -27.56
C ILE A 527 8.86 -27.47 -28.96
N HIS A 528 7.62 -27.41 -29.43
CA HIS A 528 7.26 -27.84 -30.79
C HIS A 528 7.53 -26.71 -31.79
N TYR A 529 7.06 -25.51 -31.49
CA TYR A 529 7.10 -24.36 -32.40
C TYR A 529 7.42 -23.06 -31.66
N SER A 530 7.80 -22.04 -32.41
CA SER A 530 7.99 -20.67 -31.94
C SER A 530 7.32 -19.66 -32.86
N SER A 531 6.53 -18.74 -32.29
CA SER A 531 5.75 -17.74 -33.04
C SER A 531 6.41 -16.36 -32.96
N ILE A 532 7.07 -15.97 -34.04
CA ILE A 532 7.85 -14.72 -34.21
C ILE A 532 7.01 -13.54 -34.75
N GLY A 533 5.79 -13.36 -34.23
CA GLY A 533 4.90 -12.24 -34.56
C GLY A 533 3.62 -12.61 -35.30
N GLN A 534 2.95 -11.62 -35.89
CA GLN A 534 1.50 -11.69 -36.05
C GLN A 534 0.98 -12.33 -37.34
N LYS A 535 1.77 -12.43 -38.41
CA LYS A 535 1.27 -12.94 -39.71
C LYS A 535 0.96 -14.45 -39.67
N VAL A 536 -0.06 -14.85 -40.43
CA VAL A 536 -0.53 -16.23 -40.57
C VAL A 536 -0.53 -16.56 -42.06
N PRO A 537 0.20 -17.61 -42.52
CA PRO A 537 0.88 -18.64 -41.73
C PRO A 537 2.32 -18.31 -41.29
N GLU A 538 2.94 -17.26 -41.83
CA GLU A 538 4.40 -17.21 -42.04
C GLU A 538 5.22 -17.11 -40.75
N HIS A 539 4.68 -16.46 -39.71
CA HIS A 539 5.41 -16.23 -38.46
C HIS A 539 5.29 -17.43 -37.50
N LEU A 540 5.52 -18.66 -37.99
CA LEU A 540 5.63 -19.89 -37.17
C LEU A 540 6.84 -20.72 -37.59
N GLU A 541 7.86 -20.76 -36.74
CA GLU A 541 9.08 -21.55 -36.92
C GLU A 541 8.94 -22.89 -36.17
N LEU A 542 9.45 -23.98 -36.74
CA LEU A 542 9.70 -25.22 -35.98
C LEU A 542 10.80 -24.91 -34.96
N ALA A 543 10.61 -25.30 -33.70
CA ALA A 543 11.59 -24.97 -32.66
C ALA A 543 12.89 -25.77 -32.85
N ARG A 544 14.02 -25.07 -32.83
CA ARG A 544 15.35 -25.67 -32.76
C ARG A 544 16.10 -25.13 -31.54
N ALA A 545 16.78 -26.01 -30.81
CA ALA A 545 17.47 -25.63 -29.59
C ALA A 545 18.63 -24.64 -29.86
N ASP A 546 19.40 -24.85 -30.93
CA ASP A 546 20.49 -23.95 -31.34
C ASP A 546 19.98 -22.54 -31.65
N ALA A 547 19.03 -22.40 -32.58
CA ALA A 547 18.50 -21.13 -33.02
C ALA A 547 17.80 -20.34 -31.89
N LEU A 548 17.15 -21.03 -30.93
CA LEU A 548 16.52 -20.39 -29.79
C LEU A 548 17.52 -19.87 -28.76
N ILE A 549 18.57 -20.64 -28.46
CA ILE A 549 19.65 -20.22 -27.55
C ILE A 549 20.48 -19.10 -28.18
N ASP A 550 20.82 -19.19 -29.47
CA ASP A 550 21.54 -18.14 -30.21
C ASP A 550 20.73 -16.84 -30.26
N ARG A 551 19.41 -16.93 -30.52
CA ARG A 551 18.52 -15.76 -30.49
C ARG A 551 18.42 -15.16 -29.08
N ALA A 552 18.46 -15.98 -28.02
CA ALA A 552 18.45 -15.49 -26.64
C ALA A 552 19.72 -14.69 -26.30
N PHE A 553 20.92 -15.17 -26.69
CA PHE A 553 22.17 -14.44 -26.47
C PHE A 553 22.28 -13.18 -27.36
N ALA A 554 21.93 -13.27 -28.64
CA ALA A 554 21.98 -12.13 -29.57
C ALA A 554 21.01 -10.99 -29.20
N MET A 555 20.02 -11.23 -28.33
CA MET A 555 19.16 -10.19 -27.77
C MET A 555 19.84 -9.43 -26.60
N VAL A 556 20.75 -10.06 -25.85
CA VAL A 556 21.55 -9.39 -24.81
C VAL A 556 22.49 -8.37 -25.42
N GLU A 557 23.23 -8.75 -26.47
CA GLU A 557 24.19 -7.86 -27.15
C GLU A 557 23.54 -6.58 -27.70
N ARG A 558 22.24 -6.67 -28.05
CA ARG A 558 21.45 -5.56 -28.61
C ARG A 558 20.75 -4.72 -27.53
N ALA A 559 20.59 -5.23 -26.32
CA ALA A 559 19.82 -4.60 -25.25
C ALA A 559 20.69 -4.36 -24.02
N ARG A 560 21.27 -3.14 -23.92
CA ARG A 560 21.84 -2.65 -22.64
C ARG A 560 20.73 -2.66 -21.58
N ALA A 561 20.79 -3.64 -20.68
CA ALA A 561 19.70 -3.94 -19.77
C ALA A 561 19.51 -2.84 -18.72
N LEU A 562 18.41 -2.08 -18.84
CA LEU A 562 17.98 -1.00 -17.93
C LEU A 562 17.82 -1.40 -16.44
N TYR A 563 17.88 -2.71 -16.14
CA TYR A 563 17.64 -3.30 -14.82
C TYR A 563 18.61 -4.42 -14.47
N SER A 564 19.71 -4.58 -15.20
CA SER A 564 20.78 -5.50 -14.79
C SER A 564 21.84 -4.71 -14.01
N PRO A 565 22.32 -5.20 -12.86
CA PRO A 565 23.39 -4.53 -12.13
C PRO A 565 24.66 -4.51 -13.00
N SER A 566 25.20 -3.31 -13.21
CA SER A 566 26.45 -3.13 -13.94
C SER A 566 27.63 -3.76 -13.18
N GLU A 567 28.79 -3.80 -13.82
CA GLU A 567 30.03 -4.27 -13.17
C GLU A 567 30.37 -3.46 -11.91
N ALA A 568 30.01 -2.17 -11.88
CA ALA A 568 30.16 -1.33 -10.69
C ALA A 568 29.10 -1.62 -9.61
N ASP A 569 27.86 -1.90 -10.01
CA ASP A 569 26.79 -2.24 -9.06
C ASP A 569 27.07 -3.59 -8.39
N MET A 570 27.47 -4.60 -9.17
CA MET A 570 27.89 -5.90 -8.62
C MET A 570 29.19 -5.81 -7.82
N ALA A 571 30.18 -5.00 -8.25
CA ALA A 571 31.37 -4.76 -7.45
C ALA A 571 31.05 -4.09 -6.11
N SER A 572 30.06 -3.19 -6.06
CA SER A 572 29.61 -2.55 -4.80
C SER A 572 28.82 -3.51 -3.89
N LEU A 573 28.10 -4.48 -4.47
CA LEU A 573 27.43 -5.56 -3.74
C LEU A 573 28.39 -6.65 -3.24
N TRP A 574 29.55 -6.80 -3.87
CA TRP A 574 30.59 -7.78 -3.50
C TRP A 574 31.78 -7.17 -2.75
N SER A 575 31.86 -5.84 -2.64
CA SER A 575 32.78 -5.14 -1.75
C SER A 575 32.29 -5.18 -0.30
N THR A 576 32.09 -6.38 0.25
CA THR A 576 32.06 -6.59 1.69
C THR A 576 33.37 -6.03 2.26
N PRO A 577 33.36 -5.21 3.34
CA PRO A 577 34.59 -4.63 3.86
C PRO A 577 35.57 -5.71 4.32
N ARG A 578 36.68 -5.89 3.60
CA ARG A 578 37.90 -6.43 4.22
C ARG A 578 38.39 -5.39 5.21
N GLU A 579 38.82 -5.85 6.39
CA GLU A 579 39.17 -5.01 7.56
C GLU A 579 40.50 -4.24 7.39
N THR A 580 40.77 -3.71 6.20
CA THR A 580 42.09 -3.19 5.79
C THR A 580 42.04 -1.85 5.07
N GLU A 581 40.86 -1.33 4.67
CA GLU A 581 40.71 0.01 4.07
C GLU A 581 40.09 1.03 5.04
N ALA A 582 40.72 1.20 6.20
CA ALA A 582 40.34 2.19 7.22
C ALA A 582 40.67 3.66 6.83
N THR A 583 40.88 3.96 5.54
CA THR A 583 41.46 5.22 5.05
C THR A 583 40.75 5.85 3.84
N VAL A 584 39.63 5.29 3.35
CA VAL A 584 38.76 5.98 2.38
C VAL A 584 37.70 6.81 3.12
N ASP A 585 37.99 8.09 3.28
CA ASP A 585 37.15 9.12 3.91
C ASP A 585 35.65 9.02 3.52
N PRO A 586 34.72 8.92 4.49
CA PRO A 586 33.28 8.96 4.26
C PRO A 586 32.78 10.20 3.51
N ALA A 587 33.44 11.35 3.61
CA ALA A 587 33.12 12.53 2.80
C ALA A 587 33.43 12.28 1.31
N ARG A 588 34.57 11.63 1.01
CA ARG A 588 34.96 11.30 -0.37
C ARG A 588 34.04 10.24 -1.01
N ARG A 589 33.52 9.29 -0.22
CA ARG A 589 32.46 8.36 -0.66
C ARG A 589 31.13 9.07 -0.98
N ARG A 590 30.68 9.97 -0.10
CA ARG A 590 29.51 10.83 -0.36
C ARG A 590 29.67 11.70 -1.61
N GLN A 591 30.84 12.31 -1.79
CA GLN A 591 31.16 13.15 -2.95
C GLN A 591 31.13 12.37 -4.28
N LEU A 592 31.60 11.11 -4.29
CA LEU A 592 31.51 10.24 -5.46
C LEU A 592 30.05 9.88 -5.79
N LEU A 593 29.24 9.51 -4.79
CA LEU A 593 27.80 9.29 -4.96
C LEU A 593 27.09 10.54 -5.47
N ALA A 594 27.41 11.72 -4.93
CA ALA A 594 26.90 13.01 -5.41
C ALA A 594 27.14 13.17 -6.92
N SER A 595 28.36 12.91 -7.38
CA SER A 595 28.73 13.06 -8.79
C SER A 595 28.06 12.04 -9.73
N ALA A 596 27.63 10.88 -9.21
CA ALA A 596 26.89 9.87 -9.98
C ALA A 596 25.38 10.18 -10.08
N ILE A 597 24.79 10.74 -9.01
CA ILE A 597 23.35 11.03 -8.92
C ILE A 597 23.02 12.38 -9.57
N LEU A 598 23.78 13.42 -9.26
CA LEU A 598 23.52 14.79 -9.68
C LEU A 598 24.31 15.12 -10.95
N ARG A 599 23.80 14.68 -12.11
CA ARG A 599 24.36 15.02 -13.42
C ARG A 599 24.39 16.55 -13.62
N PRO A 600 25.56 17.20 -13.74
CA PRO A 600 25.63 18.64 -13.94
C PRO A 600 25.31 19.00 -15.41
N GLN A 601 24.48 20.03 -15.62
CA GLN A 601 24.50 20.75 -16.89
C GLN A 601 25.63 21.79 -16.88
N GLY A 602 26.84 21.34 -17.17
CA GLY A 602 28.03 22.19 -17.28
C GLY A 602 28.89 22.30 -16.01
N GLY A 603 30.18 22.54 -16.20
CA GLY A 603 31.23 22.32 -15.19
C GLY A 603 31.28 23.27 -13.99
N ALA A 604 30.36 24.22 -13.85
CA ALA A 604 30.23 25.06 -12.66
C ALA A 604 29.30 24.43 -11.60
N GLY A 605 28.25 23.72 -12.04
CA GLY A 605 27.20 23.20 -11.15
C GLY A 605 27.61 21.99 -10.30
N THR A 606 28.80 21.44 -10.46
CA THR A 606 29.26 20.25 -9.71
C THR A 606 29.54 20.53 -8.23
N ILE A 607 30.14 21.69 -7.93
CA ILE A 607 30.48 22.07 -6.54
C ILE A 607 29.19 22.45 -5.80
N GLU A 608 28.35 23.27 -6.43
CA GLU A 608 27.04 23.68 -5.90
C GLU A 608 26.11 22.48 -5.71
N ALA A 609 26.08 21.50 -6.63
CA ALA A 609 25.31 20.28 -6.46
C ALA A 609 25.83 19.40 -5.30
N ALA A 610 27.15 19.31 -5.10
CA ALA A 610 27.73 18.58 -3.98
C ALA A 610 27.40 19.27 -2.63
N GLN A 611 27.51 20.59 -2.55
CA GLN A 611 27.15 21.38 -1.36
C GLN A 611 25.67 21.23 -1.02
N ASN A 612 24.77 21.38 -2.01
CA ASN A 612 23.33 21.15 -1.82
C ASN A 612 23.03 19.72 -1.35
N LEU A 613 23.83 18.71 -1.73
CA LEU A 613 23.69 17.36 -1.19
C LEU A 613 24.20 17.26 0.26
N ASP A 614 25.40 17.75 0.60
CA ASP A 614 25.89 17.69 1.98
C ASP A 614 24.97 18.46 2.96
N ASP A 615 24.41 19.61 2.55
CA ASP A 615 23.36 20.33 3.30
C ASP A 615 22.07 19.49 3.41
N THR A 616 21.69 18.77 2.34
CA THR A 616 20.56 17.84 2.34
C THR A 616 20.76 16.69 3.33
N LEU A 617 21.96 16.11 3.40
CA LEU A 617 22.29 15.04 4.34
C LEU A 617 22.35 15.56 5.77
N GLY A 618 23.00 16.71 6.00
CA GLY A 618 23.08 17.36 7.31
C GLY A 618 21.71 17.75 7.88
N TRP A 619 20.76 18.12 7.03
CA TRP A 619 19.36 18.32 7.45
C TRP A 619 18.65 17.00 7.78
N LEU A 620 18.79 15.96 6.93
CA LEU A 620 18.15 14.66 7.14
C LEU A 620 18.65 13.93 8.41
N ASP A 621 19.92 14.10 8.76
CA ASP A 621 20.54 13.52 9.95
C ASP A 621 20.40 14.41 11.21
N SER A 622 19.76 15.58 11.11
CA SER A 622 19.43 16.45 12.26
C SER A 622 17.93 16.65 12.51
N ASP A 623 17.08 16.41 11.50
CA ASP A 623 15.62 16.44 11.67
C ASP A 623 15.09 15.19 12.41
N PRO A 624 14.42 15.32 13.58
CA PRO A 624 14.03 14.16 14.38
C PRO A 624 13.12 13.15 13.69
N ALA A 625 12.22 13.60 12.81
CA ALA A 625 11.33 12.70 12.07
C ALA A 625 12.07 11.95 10.97
N CYS A 626 13.00 12.61 10.27
CA CYS A 626 13.82 11.95 9.24
C CYS A 626 14.80 10.95 9.85
N VAL A 627 15.49 11.31 10.94
CA VAL A 627 16.36 10.41 11.72
C VAL A 627 15.56 9.19 12.21
N GLN A 628 14.39 9.40 12.81
CA GLN A 628 13.57 8.30 13.33
C GLN A 628 13.00 7.42 12.20
N ALA A 629 12.61 8.00 11.06
CA ALA A 629 12.18 7.23 9.90
C ALA A 629 13.33 6.41 9.29
N ARG A 630 14.56 6.95 9.22
CA ARG A 630 15.76 6.22 8.75
C ARG A 630 16.09 5.05 9.68
N ALA A 631 16.07 5.28 11.00
CA ALA A 631 16.31 4.24 12.01
C ALA A 631 15.25 3.12 11.96
N SER A 632 13.96 3.47 11.91
CA SER A 632 12.88 2.48 11.76
C SER A 632 12.95 1.74 10.42
N TRP A 633 13.45 2.38 9.36
CA TRP A 633 13.65 1.74 8.06
C TRP A 633 14.81 0.72 8.05
N ARG A 634 15.94 1.01 8.70
CA ARG A 634 17.04 0.03 8.88
C ARG A 634 16.52 -1.24 9.55
N GLU A 635 15.80 -1.10 10.67
CA GLU A 635 15.16 -2.22 11.40
C GLU A 635 14.07 -2.96 10.60
N TYR A 636 13.39 -2.27 9.67
CA TYR A 636 12.35 -2.87 8.82
C TYR A 636 12.95 -3.68 7.66
N VAL A 637 14.13 -3.29 7.15
CA VAL A 637 14.82 -3.97 6.04
C VAL A 637 15.77 -5.07 6.52
N SER A 638 16.31 -4.98 7.74
CA SER A 638 17.06 -6.09 8.36
C SER A 638 16.15 -7.29 8.63
N ASP A 639 16.58 -8.48 8.17
CA ASP A 639 15.74 -9.68 8.04
C ASP A 639 15.26 -10.26 9.41
N GLY A 640 14.18 -9.68 9.94
CA GLY A 640 13.31 -10.23 11.00
C GLY A 640 13.86 -10.34 12.43
N ALA A 641 15.17 -10.50 12.62
CA ALA A 641 15.79 -11.14 13.78
C ALA A 641 16.06 -10.25 15.02
N GLY A 642 16.05 -8.92 14.89
CA GLY A 642 16.36 -7.99 15.99
C GLY A 642 15.16 -7.67 16.88
N SER A 643 14.32 -6.74 16.43
CA SER A 643 13.34 -6.07 17.30
C SER A 643 11.94 -6.67 17.29
N SER A 644 11.31 -6.70 18.47
CA SER A 644 9.87 -6.96 18.62
C SER A 644 9.04 -5.74 18.17
N LEU A 645 7.76 -5.95 17.83
CA LEU A 645 6.86 -4.85 17.45
C LEU A 645 6.76 -3.76 18.53
N ALA A 646 6.80 -4.15 19.81
CA ALA A 646 6.82 -3.22 20.93
C ALA A 646 8.13 -2.40 20.99
N ALA A 647 9.29 -3.02 20.76
CA ALA A 647 10.57 -2.31 20.71
C ALA A 647 10.61 -1.30 19.56
N LEU A 648 10.10 -1.67 18.39
CA LEU A 648 9.97 -0.75 17.24
C LEU A 648 9.02 0.45 17.54
N GLY A 649 8.00 0.24 18.38
CA GLY A 649 7.11 1.31 18.84
C GLY A 649 7.72 2.21 19.92
N GLU A 650 8.68 1.70 20.69
CA GLU A 650 9.30 2.39 21.82
C GLU A 650 10.48 3.31 21.43
N THR A 651 11.30 2.95 20.43
CA THR A 651 12.40 3.82 19.95
C THR A 651 11.93 5.24 19.57
N PRO A 652 10.82 5.43 18.81
CA PRO A 652 10.27 6.75 18.53
C PRO A 652 9.75 7.50 19.77
N LEU A 653 9.25 6.79 20.78
CA LEU A 653 8.81 7.40 22.05
C LEU A 653 10.00 7.85 22.89
N ALA A 654 11.05 7.04 22.96
CA ALA A 654 12.31 7.40 23.62
C ALA A 654 12.99 8.61 22.95
N MET A 655 12.97 8.67 21.62
CA MET A 655 13.42 9.85 20.86
C MET A 655 12.58 11.09 21.24
N VAL A 656 11.24 11.01 21.18
CA VAL A 656 10.38 12.17 21.50
C VAL A 656 10.56 12.65 22.93
N ARG A 657 10.74 11.75 23.92
CA ARG A 657 11.02 12.14 25.31
C ARG A 657 12.38 12.84 25.47
N ARG A 658 13.38 12.51 24.63
CA ARG A 658 14.70 13.17 24.60
C ARG A 658 14.64 14.55 23.91
N GLU A 659 13.99 14.64 22.75
CA GLU A 659 13.89 15.87 21.96
C GLU A 659 12.78 16.84 22.43
N PHE A 660 12.01 16.49 23.46
CA PHE A 660 10.89 17.32 23.91
C PHE A 660 11.32 18.75 24.28
N SER A 661 12.40 18.89 25.06
CA SER A 661 12.87 20.19 25.56
C SER A 661 13.56 21.05 24.50
N THR A 662 14.05 20.45 23.42
CA THR A 662 14.67 21.15 22.28
C THR A 662 13.60 21.55 21.25
N ALA A 663 12.72 20.61 20.87
CA ALA A 663 11.75 20.79 19.78
C ALA A 663 10.46 21.52 20.19
N CYS A 664 10.00 21.37 21.44
CA CYS A 664 8.72 21.92 21.92
C CYS A 664 8.93 23.16 22.80
N SER A 665 7.88 23.98 22.95
CA SER A 665 7.89 25.20 23.77
C SER A 665 7.32 24.96 25.16
N ARG A 666 6.19 24.25 25.23
CA ARG A 666 5.51 23.86 26.47
C ARG A 666 4.75 22.54 26.35
N ASN A 667 4.28 22.15 25.16
CA ASN A 667 3.44 20.96 24.96
C ASN A 667 3.87 20.13 23.72
N LEU A 668 3.63 18.82 23.79
CA LEU A 668 3.66 17.91 22.66
C LEU A 668 2.23 17.75 22.11
N LEU A 669 2.04 17.91 20.81
CA LEU A 669 0.75 17.73 20.15
C LEU A 669 0.64 16.31 19.60
N VAL A 670 -0.42 15.60 19.99
CA VAL A 670 -0.74 14.25 19.51
C VAL A 670 -1.85 14.36 18.48
N MET A 671 -1.48 14.48 17.20
CA MET A 671 -2.42 14.60 16.09
C MET A 671 -3.06 13.25 15.77
N HIS A 672 -4.34 13.09 16.13
CA HIS A 672 -5.11 11.89 15.77
C HIS A 672 -5.85 12.09 14.45
N GLY A 673 -5.70 11.14 13.54
CA GLY A 673 -6.34 11.18 12.23
C GLY A 673 -6.49 9.80 11.60
N LYS A 674 -6.96 9.78 10.35
CA LYS A 674 -7.24 8.56 9.60
C LYS A 674 -6.98 8.73 8.11
N THR A 675 -6.60 7.65 7.44
CA THR A 675 -6.45 7.59 5.98
C THR A 675 -7.07 6.30 5.42
N SER A 676 -7.62 6.37 4.21
CA SER A 676 -8.25 5.22 3.58
C SER A 676 -7.19 4.37 2.87
N MET A 677 -7.13 3.10 3.23
CA MET A 677 -6.18 2.14 2.67
C MET A 677 -6.81 1.38 1.49
N LYS A 678 -7.59 2.08 0.67
CA LYS A 678 -8.30 1.52 -0.50
C LYS A 678 -7.63 1.98 -1.79
N GLY A 679 -7.13 1.03 -2.57
CA GLY A 679 -6.51 1.26 -3.86
C GLY A 679 -5.63 0.09 -4.27
N GLU A 680 -4.96 0.24 -5.41
CA GLU A 680 -3.91 -0.68 -5.85
C GLU A 680 -2.73 -0.66 -4.86
N ALA A 681 -2.11 -1.82 -4.60
CA ALA A 681 -1.03 -1.99 -3.63
C ALA A 681 -1.32 -1.49 -2.19
N LEU A 682 -2.59 -1.47 -1.76
CA LEU A 682 -3.02 -1.14 -0.39
C LEU A 682 -3.84 -2.29 0.23
N PRO A 683 -3.76 -2.53 1.56
CA PRO A 683 -4.31 -3.71 2.23
C PRO A 683 -5.85 -3.72 2.38
N GLY A 684 -6.54 -2.67 1.92
CA GLY A 684 -7.95 -2.43 2.21
C GLY A 684 -8.17 -1.74 3.57
N GLY A 685 -9.41 -1.31 3.81
CA GLY A 685 -9.81 -0.75 5.11
C GLY A 685 -9.38 0.70 5.35
N THR A 686 -9.04 1.01 6.60
CA THR A 686 -8.68 2.35 7.09
C THR A 686 -7.53 2.25 8.09
N LEU A 687 -6.49 3.07 7.93
CA LEU A 687 -5.43 3.24 8.92
C LEU A 687 -5.80 4.42 9.83
N LEU A 688 -5.90 4.16 11.13
CA LEU A 688 -6.05 5.17 12.18
C LEU A 688 -4.67 5.38 12.82
N SER A 689 -4.25 6.64 13.00
CA SER A 689 -2.88 6.98 13.40
C SER A 689 -2.84 8.08 14.45
N ALA A 690 -1.75 8.14 15.21
CA ALA A 690 -1.30 9.33 15.92
C ALA A 690 0.06 9.81 15.38
N VAL A 691 0.20 11.09 15.08
CA VAL A 691 1.50 11.75 14.80
C VAL A 691 1.83 12.65 15.99
N LEU A 692 3.04 12.48 16.54
CA LEU A 692 3.62 13.31 17.59
C LEU A 692 4.33 14.49 16.94
N MET A 693 3.93 15.70 17.33
CA MET A 693 4.40 16.97 16.77
C MET A 693 4.71 17.97 17.88
N SER A 694 5.65 18.89 17.68
CA SER A 694 5.86 20.00 18.60
C SER A 694 4.77 21.06 18.49
N ASP A 695 4.52 21.80 19.57
CA ASP A 695 3.67 23.00 19.55
C ASP A 695 4.18 24.14 18.63
N ARG A 696 5.40 24.00 18.09
CA ARG A 696 6.00 24.87 17.06
C ARG A 696 5.68 24.44 15.63
N GLY A 697 5.06 23.27 15.43
CA GLY A 697 4.68 22.77 14.11
C GLY A 697 5.74 21.95 13.39
N ALA A 698 6.65 21.29 14.10
CA ALA A 698 7.50 20.23 13.54
C ALA A 698 6.89 18.85 13.86
N ALA A 699 6.90 17.91 12.92
CA ALA A 699 6.61 16.51 13.22
C ALA A 699 7.86 15.81 13.79
N LEU A 700 7.65 14.83 14.68
CA LEU A 700 8.71 14.11 15.37
C LEU A 700 8.62 12.59 15.13
N ALA A 701 7.44 11.99 15.32
CA ALA A 701 7.26 10.54 15.20
C ALA A 701 5.79 10.15 14.96
N ALA A 702 5.52 8.89 14.60
CA ALA A 702 4.16 8.35 14.53
C ALA A 702 4.05 6.89 15.05
N PRO A 703 4.30 6.64 16.36
CA PRO A 703 4.44 5.30 16.92
C PRO A 703 3.13 4.50 17.03
N ALA A 704 1.97 5.17 17.09
CA ALA A 704 0.70 4.52 17.37
C ALA A 704 -0.16 4.37 16.11
N GLN A 705 -0.23 3.15 15.58
CA GLN A 705 -0.92 2.79 14.34
C GLN A 705 -1.95 1.69 14.59
N GLN A 706 -3.12 1.81 13.97
CA GLN A 706 -4.21 0.84 14.02
C GLN A 706 -4.80 0.66 12.62
N LEU A 707 -4.53 -0.48 11.98
CA LEU A 707 -5.06 -0.82 10.68
C LEU A 707 -6.37 -1.60 10.84
N VAL A 708 -7.49 -0.94 10.51
CA VAL A 708 -8.84 -1.50 10.61
C VAL A 708 -9.22 -2.14 9.28
N LEU A 709 -9.30 -3.47 9.27
CA LEU A 709 -9.61 -4.33 8.12
C LEU A 709 -11.03 -4.92 8.27
N PRO A 710 -11.63 -5.47 7.19
CA PRO A 710 -12.96 -6.09 7.26
C PRO A 710 -13.08 -7.29 8.21
N HIS A 711 -11.95 -7.89 8.58
CA HIS A 711 -11.85 -9.11 9.39
C HIS A 711 -11.11 -8.87 10.74
N GLY A 712 -11.10 -7.63 11.24
CA GLY A 712 -10.48 -7.26 12.52
C GLY A 712 -9.57 -6.03 12.46
N MET A 713 -8.92 -5.72 13.58
CA MET A 713 -7.96 -4.61 13.68
C MET A 713 -6.56 -5.13 14.07
N LEU A 714 -5.55 -4.71 13.31
CA LEU A 714 -4.14 -4.83 13.68
C LEU A 714 -3.68 -3.53 14.35
N SER A 715 -2.73 -3.61 15.28
CA SER A 715 -2.15 -2.46 15.99
C SER A 715 -0.62 -2.56 16.03
N SER A 716 0.07 -1.42 16.17
CA SER A 716 1.51 -1.36 16.49
C SER A 716 1.80 -1.49 17.98
N PHE A 717 0.80 -1.32 18.84
CA PHE A 717 0.96 -1.19 20.30
C PHE A 717 0.06 -2.10 21.14
N ALA A 718 -0.81 -2.90 20.50
CA ALA A 718 -1.74 -3.81 21.17
C ALA A 718 -1.90 -5.13 20.39
N PRO A 719 -2.34 -6.23 21.04
CA PRO A 719 -2.70 -7.46 20.34
C PRO A 719 -3.78 -7.23 19.26
N ALA A 720 -3.79 -8.07 18.22
CA ALA A 720 -4.78 -8.01 17.16
C ALA A 720 -6.20 -8.33 17.69
N ALA A 721 -7.18 -7.51 17.31
CA ALA A 721 -8.58 -7.69 17.68
C ALA A 721 -9.34 -8.41 16.55
N ALA A 722 -9.98 -9.54 16.86
CA ALA A 722 -10.69 -10.38 15.89
C ALA A 722 -12.03 -9.78 15.39
N ALA A 723 -12.56 -8.77 16.09
CA ALA A 723 -13.72 -8.00 15.66
C ALA A 723 -13.29 -6.62 15.16
N GLN A 724 -14.04 -6.03 14.23
CA GLN A 724 -13.87 -4.63 13.85
C GLN A 724 -14.34 -3.74 15.02
N PRO A 725 -13.45 -2.97 15.68
CA PRO A 725 -13.83 -2.17 16.85
C PRO A 725 -14.53 -0.88 16.44
N ASP A 726 -15.29 -0.29 17.36
CA ASP A 726 -15.73 1.09 17.22
C ASP A 726 -14.49 2.02 17.15
N THR A 727 -14.52 2.93 16.19
CA THR A 727 -13.60 4.06 16.06
C THR A 727 -13.41 4.88 17.34
N ALA A 728 -14.44 5.01 18.18
CA ALA A 728 -14.32 5.69 19.47
C ALA A 728 -13.45 4.89 20.45
N LEU A 729 -13.77 3.60 20.66
CA LEU A 729 -12.98 2.70 21.51
C LEU A 729 -11.53 2.51 21.01
N ALA A 730 -11.34 2.47 19.69
CA ALA A 730 -10.02 2.41 19.07
C ALA A 730 -9.20 3.69 19.35
N LEU A 731 -9.84 4.86 19.34
CA LEU A 731 -9.23 6.13 19.72
C LEU A 731 -8.90 6.16 21.22
N GLU A 732 -9.84 5.80 22.10
CA GLU A 732 -9.59 5.74 23.56
C GLU A 732 -8.42 4.83 23.91
N ALA A 733 -8.36 3.62 23.35
CA ALA A 733 -7.27 2.68 23.57
C ALA A 733 -5.90 3.26 23.12
N ARG A 734 -5.88 4.02 22.02
CA ARG A 734 -4.67 4.70 21.53
C ARG A 734 -4.28 5.90 22.39
N VAL A 735 -5.26 6.68 22.84
CA VAL A 735 -5.05 7.83 23.72
C VAL A 735 -4.49 7.36 25.06
N ARG A 736 -5.10 6.34 25.67
CA ARG A 736 -4.65 5.72 26.92
C ARG A 736 -3.20 5.22 26.83
N TRP A 737 -2.89 4.40 25.83
CA TRP A 737 -1.52 3.89 25.64
C TRP A 737 -0.49 5.02 25.46
N LEU A 738 -0.80 6.04 24.63
CA LEU A 738 0.11 7.17 24.46
C LEU A 738 0.29 7.98 25.75
N ASN A 739 -0.77 8.19 26.53
CA ASN A 739 -0.71 8.90 27.80
C ASN A 739 0.12 8.14 28.84
N GLU A 740 0.06 6.80 28.85
CA GLU A 740 0.93 5.94 29.65
C GLU A 740 2.41 6.06 29.22
N GLN A 741 2.72 5.94 27.92
CA GLN A 741 4.11 6.00 27.41
C GLN A 741 4.74 7.40 27.45
N LEU A 742 3.91 8.45 27.55
CA LEU A 742 4.31 9.86 27.56
C LEU A 742 4.02 10.54 28.91
N ALA A 743 3.84 9.79 30.01
CA ALA A 743 3.45 10.33 31.32
C ALA A 743 4.38 11.41 31.93
N GLN A 744 5.59 11.59 31.39
CA GLN A 744 6.55 12.65 31.77
C GLN A 744 6.56 13.86 30.81
N VAL A 745 5.74 13.83 29.74
CA VAL A 745 5.66 14.86 28.69
C VAL A 745 4.24 15.45 28.69
N PRO A 746 4.08 16.79 28.75
CA PRO A 746 2.76 17.41 28.64
C PRO A 746 2.20 17.25 27.22
N ALA A 747 1.44 16.17 27.03
CA ALA A 747 0.81 15.80 25.77
C ALA A 747 -0.61 16.37 25.65
N VAL A 748 -0.95 16.94 24.49
CA VAL A 748 -2.30 17.43 24.16
C VAL A 748 -2.83 16.67 22.95
N HIS A 749 -3.96 15.99 23.13
CA HIS A 749 -4.56 15.13 22.11
C HIS A 749 -5.47 15.94 21.18
N MET A 750 -5.05 16.09 19.93
CA MET A 750 -5.74 16.87 18.90
C MET A 750 -6.68 15.95 18.11
N LEU A 751 -8.00 16.12 18.29
CA LEU A 751 -9.05 15.24 17.77
C LEU A 751 -9.83 15.91 16.61
N GLU A 752 -10.14 15.19 15.54
CA GLU A 752 -10.88 15.76 14.39
C GLU A 752 -12.37 16.00 14.67
N ALA A 753 -12.97 15.23 15.58
CA ALA A 753 -14.36 15.29 16.05
C ALA A 753 -14.51 14.40 17.30
N GLY A 754 -15.69 14.43 17.94
CA GLY A 754 -16.03 13.52 19.03
C GLY A 754 -17.49 13.63 19.47
N THR A 755 -17.86 12.87 20.50
CA THR A 755 -19.15 12.97 21.21
C THR A 755 -18.90 13.54 22.60
N SER A 756 -19.93 14.08 23.25
CA SER A 756 -19.84 14.54 24.65
C SER A 756 -19.35 13.43 25.59
N ALA A 757 -19.87 12.21 25.43
CA ALA A 757 -19.46 11.04 26.20
C ALA A 757 -17.97 10.69 26.03
N LEU A 758 -17.42 10.77 24.81
CA LEU A 758 -15.99 10.59 24.56
C LEU A 758 -15.16 11.70 25.24
N TRP A 759 -15.61 12.95 25.16
CA TRP A 759 -14.91 14.08 25.77
C TRP A 759 -14.96 14.06 27.30
N GLN A 760 -16.06 13.56 27.89
CA GLN A 760 -16.20 13.27 29.32
C GLN A 760 -15.25 12.13 29.72
N SER A 761 -15.33 10.96 29.07
CA SER A 761 -14.44 9.81 29.26
C SER A 761 -12.95 10.18 29.23
N LEU A 762 -12.51 10.98 28.26
CA LEU A 762 -11.12 11.43 28.16
C LEU A 762 -10.73 12.43 29.27
N SER A 763 -11.66 13.28 29.70
CA SER A 763 -11.42 14.24 30.80
C SER A 763 -11.38 13.55 32.17
N GLU A 764 -12.21 12.54 32.39
CA GLU A 764 -12.21 11.67 33.57
C GLU A 764 -10.91 10.85 33.67
N GLN A 765 -10.34 10.45 32.53
CA GLN A 765 -9.00 9.85 32.42
C GLN A 765 -7.85 10.87 32.58
N GLY A 766 -8.14 12.15 32.87
CA GLY A 766 -7.14 13.20 33.08
C GLY A 766 -6.40 13.67 31.82
N VAL A 767 -6.86 13.25 30.63
CA VAL A 767 -6.20 13.55 29.35
C VAL A 767 -6.47 14.99 28.93
N SER A 768 -5.43 15.74 28.58
CA SER A 768 -5.57 17.06 27.95
C SER A 768 -5.89 16.91 26.46
N TRP A 769 -6.98 17.51 25.97
CA TRP A 769 -7.42 17.36 24.57
C TRP A 769 -7.99 18.64 23.96
N VAL A 770 -7.89 18.76 22.62
CA VAL A 770 -8.58 19.76 21.82
C VAL A 770 -9.31 19.05 20.67
N ALA A 771 -10.63 19.20 20.61
CA ALA A 771 -11.48 18.60 19.57
C ALA A 771 -11.95 19.67 18.58
N ARG A 772 -11.49 19.55 17.34
CA ARG A 772 -11.99 20.35 16.22
C ARG A 772 -13.48 20.09 16.05
N SER A 773 -14.26 21.15 15.90
CA SER A 773 -15.72 21.08 15.85
C SER A 773 -16.25 21.78 14.59
N PRO A 774 -17.25 21.22 13.90
CA PRO A 774 -17.82 21.86 12.72
C PRO A 774 -18.66 23.07 13.11
N GLY A 775 -18.56 24.18 12.37
CA GLY A 775 -19.28 25.42 12.68
C GLY A 775 -20.81 25.30 12.78
N GLY A 776 -21.41 24.27 12.17
CA GLY A 776 -22.84 23.95 12.31
C GLY A 776 -23.24 23.22 13.59
N MET A 777 -22.29 22.86 14.46
CA MET A 777 -22.56 22.15 15.71
C MET A 777 -23.46 22.97 16.63
N ARG A 778 -24.53 22.34 17.15
CA ARG A 778 -25.46 22.96 18.10
C ARG A 778 -24.86 23.01 19.50
N VAL A 779 -24.98 24.16 20.14
CA VAL A 779 -24.39 24.49 21.45
C VAL A 779 -25.35 25.38 22.23
N ILE A 780 -25.06 25.63 23.50
CA ILE A 780 -25.75 26.63 24.33
C ILE A 780 -24.70 27.70 24.68
N GLN A 781 -25.02 28.97 24.46
CA GLN A 781 -24.23 30.12 24.91
C GLN A 781 -25.17 31.05 25.68
N ASP A 782 -24.80 31.44 26.89
CA ASP A 782 -25.59 32.35 27.75
C ASP A 782 -27.06 31.91 27.86
N GLU A 783 -27.27 30.63 28.23
CA GLU A 783 -28.56 29.92 28.30
C GLU A 783 -29.35 29.83 26.96
N CYS A 784 -28.80 30.34 25.85
CA CYS A 784 -29.47 30.41 24.55
C CYS A 784 -28.99 29.30 23.59
N PRO A 785 -29.89 28.41 23.10
CA PRO A 785 -29.55 27.40 22.09
C PRO A 785 -29.15 28.01 20.75
N THR A 786 -27.93 27.74 20.30
CA THR A 786 -27.30 28.37 19.12
C THR A 786 -26.39 27.38 18.37
N ASN A 787 -25.48 27.87 17.52
CA ASN A 787 -24.44 27.07 16.86
C ASN A 787 -23.09 27.80 16.81
N LEU A 788 -22.00 27.05 16.64
CA LEU A 788 -20.63 27.59 16.67
C LEU A 788 -20.39 28.73 15.65
N ASN A 789 -20.99 28.69 14.46
CA ASN A 789 -20.91 29.77 13.46
C ASN A 789 -21.57 31.08 13.93
N ALA A 790 -22.57 31.02 14.81
CA ALA A 790 -23.18 32.19 15.42
C ALA A 790 -22.35 32.71 16.60
N VAL A 791 -21.90 31.82 17.50
CA VAL A 791 -20.95 32.16 18.59
C VAL A 791 -19.69 32.81 18.02
N GLY A 792 -19.14 32.23 16.95
CA GLY A 792 -17.99 32.75 16.23
C GLY A 792 -18.19 34.10 15.54
N LYS A 793 -19.39 34.69 15.57
CA LYS A 793 -19.71 36.05 15.12
C LYS A 793 -19.98 37.02 16.27
N SER A 794 -20.41 36.55 17.44
CA SER A 794 -20.65 37.39 18.63
C SER A 794 -19.38 37.69 19.44
N VAL A 795 -18.39 36.78 19.43
CA VAL A 795 -17.16 36.94 20.22
C VAL A 795 -16.16 37.94 19.61
N GLY A 796 -15.47 38.70 20.47
CA GLY A 796 -14.38 39.60 20.10
C GLY A 796 -13.05 38.86 19.88
N TYR A 797 -12.29 39.24 18.86
CA TYR A 797 -11.05 38.56 18.46
C TYR A 797 -9.80 39.42 18.70
N LEU A 798 -8.68 38.76 18.99
CA LEU A 798 -7.35 39.36 19.11
C LEU A 798 -6.38 38.74 18.08
N PRO A 799 -5.43 39.51 17.51
CA PRO A 799 -4.42 38.96 16.59
C PRO A 799 -3.44 38.04 17.31
N VAL A 800 -2.91 37.04 16.59
CA VAL A 800 -2.02 35.99 17.10
C VAL A 800 -0.79 35.85 16.20
N GLY A 801 0.40 35.95 16.79
CA GLY A 801 1.67 35.76 16.09
C GLY A 801 1.94 36.84 15.04
N GLN A 802 2.73 36.48 14.02
CA GLN A 802 2.90 37.27 12.79
C GLN A 802 2.29 36.53 11.59
N PRO A 803 1.77 37.24 10.58
CA PRO A 803 1.22 36.59 9.40
C PRO A 803 2.24 35.69 8.70
N GLY A 804 1.89 34.43 8.46
CA GLY A 804 2.78 33.45 7.83
C GLY A 804 3.86 32.83 8.73
N ASP A 805 3.87 33.09 10.04
CA ASP A 805 4.93 32.63 10.97
C ASP A 805 5.00 31.10 11.19
N MET A 806 4.03 30.34 10.67
CA MET A 806 3.86 28.91 10.89
C MET A 806 3.20 28.22 9.67
N PRO A 807 3.27 26.87 9.55
CA PRO A 807 2.47 26.10 8.61
C PRO A 807 0.97 26.47 8.70
N GLY A 808 0.25 26.42 7.58
CA GLY A 808 -1.16 26.82 7.48
C GLY A 808 -1.45 28.33 7.49
N LEU A 809 -0.47 29.19 7.79
CA LEU A 809 -0.59 30.66 7.62
C LEU A 809 0.09 31.19 6.34
N ARG A 810 0.65 30.31 5.52
CA ARG A 810 1.33 30.65 4.27
C ARG A 810 0.32 30.76 3.11
N ALA A 811 0.70 31.47 2.05
CA ALA A 811 -0.19 31.80 0.93
C ALA A 811 -0.80 30.55 0.25
N VAL A 812 -2.10 30.62 -0.06
CA VAL A 812 -2.82 29.55 -0.77
C VAL A 812 -2.39 29.50 -2.23
N PRO A 813 -2.04 28.32 -2.81
CA PRO A 813 -1.67 28.22 -4.22
C PRO A 813 -2.84 28.56 -5.15
N GLY A 814 -2.80 29.75 -5.79
CA GLY A 814 -3.76 30.15 -6.83
C GLY A 814 -4.13 31.64 -6.83
N THR A 815 -3.99 32.33 -5.70
CA THR A 815 -4.21 33.79 -5.57
C THR A 815 -2.89 34.57 -5.56
N ARG A 816 -2.94 35.91 -5.47
CA ARG A 816 -1.74 36.72 -5.18
C ARG A 816 -1.16 36.26 -3.83
N PRO A 817 0.15 35.99 -3.71
CA PRO A 817 0.70 35.30 -2.55
C PRO A 817 0.85 36.24 -1.34
N ALA A 818 -0.24 36.44 -0.60
CA ALA A 818 -0.26 37.10 0.69
C ALA A 818 -0.22 36.07 1.84
N PRO A 819 0.49 36.34 2.95
CA PRO A 819 0.39 35.52 4.15
C PRO A 819 -0.98 35.71 4.83
N LEU A 820 -1.42 34.71 5.59
CA LEU A 820 -2.63 34.80 6.41
C LEU A 820 -2.28 35.26 7.82
N ALA A 821 -3.05 36.21 8.35
CA ALA A 821 -3.03 36.57 9.77
C ALA A 821 -3.95 35.64 10.57
N LEU A 822 -3.49 35.17 11.73
CA LEU A 822 -4.31 34.40 12.66
C LEU A 822 -4.93 35.32 13.70
N TRP A 823 -6.23 35.20 13.94
CA TRP A 823 -6.96 35.93 14.97
C TRP A 823 -7.73 34.93 15.85
N ALA A 824 -7.66 35.06 17.17
CA ALA A 824 -8.25 34.12 18.12
C ALA A 824 -9.25 34.78 19.08
N SER A 825 -10.19 33.97 19.55
CA SER A 825 -11.12 34.31 20.64
C SER A 825 -11.39 33.07 21.51
N GLY A 826 -11.73 33.29 22.77
CA GLY A 826 -12.05 32.23 23.73
C GLY A 826 -13.33 32.56 24.50
N THR A 827 -14.19 31.56 24.68
CA THR A 827 -15.45 31.67 25.44
C THR A 827 -15.82 30.29 26.03
N GLU A 828 -16.92 30.21 26.78
CA GLU A 828 -17.46 28.94 27.29
C GLU A 828 -18.82 28.66 26.65
N ILE A 829 -19.15 27.38 26.49
CA ILE A 829 -20.43 26.92 25.96
C ILE A 829 -20.94 25.67 26.71
N GLY A 830 -22.25 25.50 26.78
CA GLY A 830 -22.89 24.23 27.11
C GLY A 830 -23.11 23.36 25.86
N LEU A 831 -23.26 22.05 26.05
CA LEU A 831 -23.72 21.12 25.01
C LEU A 831 -25.15 20.64 25.32
N PRO A 832 -26.07 20.61 24.32
CA PRO A 832 -27.44 20.18 24.56
C PRO A 832 -27.53 18.67 24.83
N GLY A 833 -28.01 18.29 26.02
CA GLY A 833 -28.16 16.90 26.45
C GLY A 833 -29.22 16.71 27.55
N ARG A 834 -29.38 15.46 28.03
CA ARG A 834 -30.20 15.13 29.21
C ARG A 834 -29.27 14.75 30.36
N GLY A 835 -28.92 15.72 31.21
CA GLY A 835 -28.01 15.57 32.34
C GLY A 835 -27.62 16.93 32.90
N GLU A 836 -26.59 16.98 33.75
CA GLU A 836 -25.95 18.25 34.12
C GLU A 836 -25.34 18.92 32.88
N GLU A 837 -25.40 20.25 32.80
CA GLU A 837 -24.87 20.99 31.66
C GLU A 837 -23.33 21.00 31.70
N THR A 838 -22.70 20.02 31.05
CA THR A 838 -21.25 19.98 30.91
C THR A 838 -20.80 21.15 30.03
N ARG A 839 -20.19 22.16 30.65
CA ARG A 839 -19.61 23.31 29.95
C ARG A 839 -18.20 22.99 29.45
N PHE A 840 -17.90 23.44 28.24
CA PHE A 840 -16.60 23.27 27.60
C PHE A 840 -16.08 24.64 27.14
N ARG A 841 -14.76 24.79 27.17
CA ARG A 841 -14.11 25.99 26.64
C ARG A 841 -14.03 25.89 25.11
N LEU A 842 -14.57 26.90 24.44
CA LEU A 842 -14.52 27.07 23.00
C LEU A 842 -13.42 28.07 22.63
N VAL A 843 -12.57 27.69 21.68
CA VAL A 843 -11.65 28.60 21.01
C VAL A 843 -12.07 28.74 19.55
N CYS A 844 -12.31 29.98 19.13
CA CYS A 844 -12.58 30.35 17.74
C CYS A 844 -11.31 30.94 17.13
N ALA A 845 -10.91 30.44 15.97
CA ALA A 845 -9.76 30.98 15.22
C ALA A 845 -10.20 31.42 13.82
N ARG A 846 -9.85 32.64 13.42
CA ARG A 846 -10.06 33.17 12.06
C ARG A 846 -8.72 33.31 11.35
N LEU A 847 -8.71 32.87 10.10
CA LEU A 847 -7.66 33.12 9.13
C LEU A 847 -8.09 34.33 8.30
N ILE A 848 -7.28 35.37 8.26
CA ILE A 848 -7.57 36.62 7.55
C ILE A 848 -6.51 36.83 6.47
N ASP A 849 -6.94 37.06 5.22
CA ASP A 849 -6.05 37.41 4.12
C ASP A 849 -5.48 38.83 4.36
N THR A 850 -4.16 38.98 4.33
CA THR A 850 -3.51 40.28 4.65
C THR A 850 -3.55 41.30 3.52
N ALA A 851 -3.95 40.91 2.30
CA ALA A 851 -4.08 41.82 1.15
C ALA A 851 -5.53 42.30 0.93
N SER A 852 -6.55 41.49 1.26
CA SER A 852 -7.96 41.90 1.18
C SER A 852 -8.58 42.28 2.52
N GLY A 853 -8.05 41.78 3.64
CA GLY A 853 -8.67 41.89 4.96
C GLY A 853 -9.86 40.95 5.18
N GLU A 854 -10.18 40.09 4.22
CA GLU A 854 -11.32 39.16 4.30
C GLU A 854 -10.98 37.90 5.12
N VAL A 855 -12.01 37.29 5.72
CA VAL A 855 -11.86 36.04 6.49
C VAL A 855 -11.76 34.85 5.52
N ALA A 856 -10.54 34.49 5.16
CA ALA A 856 -10.21 33.34 4.32
C ALA A 856 -10.64 31.98 4.92
N GLY A 857 -10.81 31.90 6.24
CA GLY A 857 -11.33 30.70 6.90
C GLY A 857 -11.61 30.88 8.39
N GLN A 858 -12.40 29.98 8.97
CA GLN A 858 -12.70 29.99 10.41
C GLN A 858 -12.73 28.56 10.97
N LEU A 859 -12.04 28.36 12.09
CA LEU A 859 -11.86 27.08 12.79
C LEU A 859 -12.44 27.19 14.20
N PHE A 860 -12.92 26.06 14.73
CA PHE A 860 -13.45 25.95 16.09
C PHE A 860 -12.84 24.74 16.80
N GLY A 861 -12.40 24.94 18.04
CA GLY A 861 -11.91 23.87 18.91
C GLY A 861 -12.58 23.91 20.27
N LEU A 862 -13.12 22.78 20.71
CA LEU A 862 -13.52 22.55 22.10
C LEU A 862 -12.34 21.97 22.86
N THR A 863 -12.20 22.29 24.14
CA THR A 863 -11.08 21.83 24.97
C THR A 863 -11.46 21.74 26.44
N ASN A 864 -10.81 20.83 27.16
CA ASN A 864 -10.81 20.78 28.62
C ASN A 864 -9.63 21.56 29.25
N LEU A 865 -8.66 22.05 28.44
CA LEU A 865 -7.53 22.82 28.96
C LEU A 865 -8.00 24.21 29.45
N PRO A 866 -7.70 24.59 30.71
CA PRO A 866 -7.94 25.94 31.21
C PRO A 866 -6.98 26.95 30.55
N ALA A 867 -7.38 28.24 30.57
CA ALA A 867 -6.61 29.32 29.94
C ALA A 867 -5.17 29.49 30.48
N SER A 868 -4.90 29.04 31.70
CA SER A 868 -3.56 29.03 32.34
C SER A 868 -2.60 27.96 31.79
N GLN A 869 -3.13 26.88 31.21
CA GLN A 869 -2.34 25.84 30.55
C GLN A 869 -2.12 26.17 29.06
N ALA A 870 -3.18 26.60 28.36
CA ALA A 870 -3.11 27.08 26.99
C ALA A 870 -4.13 28.21 26.77
N ASP A 871 -3.67 29.40 26.40
CA ASP A 871 -4.54 30.54 26.12
C ASP A 871 -5.26 30.39 24.75
N ALA A 872 -6.12 31.34 24.39
CA ALA A 872 -6.87 31.26 23.13
C ALA A 872 -5.93 31.34 21.90
N ALA A 873 -4.84 32.09 21.99
CA ALA A 873 -3.84 32.20 20.93
C ALA A 873 -3.12 30.86 20.69
N THR A 874 -2.67 30.21 21.77
CA THR A 874 -2.00 28.91 21.74
C THR A 874 -2.88 27.84 21.09
N VAL A 875 -4.13 27.70 21.56
CA VAL A 875 -5.07 26.70 21.00
C VAL A 875 -5.44 27.03 19.55
N ALA A 876 -5.56 28.30 19.18
CA ALA A 876 -5.80 28.70 17.79
C ALA A 876 -4.66 28.27 16.85
N ARG A 877 -3.39 28.41 17.26
CA ARG A 877 -2.24 27.89 16.48
C ARG A 877 -2.32 26.37 16.35
N TRP A 878 -2.67 25.65 17.43
CA TRP A 878 -2.82 24.19 17.38
C TRP A 878 -3.93 23.73 16.41
N LEU A 879 -5.05 24.46 16.31
CA LEU A 879 -6.12 24.18 15.34
C LEU A 879 -5.69 24.39 13.88
N VAL A 880 -4.76 25.32 13.61
CA VAL A 880 -4.14 25.50 12.30
C VAL A 880 -3.18 24.35 11.99
N LEU A 881 -2.27 24.02 12.92
CA LEU A 881 -1.34 22.88 12.77
C LEU A 881 -2.08 21.56 12.53
N GLN A 882 -3.22 21.35 13.19
CA GLN A 882 -4.04 20.15 13.02
C GLN A 882 -4.62 20.02 11.59
N GLU A 883 -4.94 21.13 10.92
CA GLU A 883 -5.44 21.07 9.54
C GLU A 883 -4.32 20.72 8.56
N GLU A 884 -3.13 21.30 8.72
CA GLU A 884 -1.94 20.95 7.95
C GLU A 884 -1.53 19.49 8.18
N ALA A 885 -1.63 19.01 9.43
CA ALA A 885 -1.33 17.62 9.81
C ALA A 885 -2.21 16.60 9.07
N ARG A 886 -3.37 16.99 8.53
CA ARG A 886 -4.19 16.12 7.64
C ARG A 886 -3.42 15.64 6.41
N ALA A 887 -2.39 16.35 5.97
CA ALA A 887 -1.51 15.91 4.90
C ALA A 887 -0.65 14.70 5.31
N GLY A 888 -0.27 14.58 6.58
CA GLY A 888 0.57 13.50 7.13
C GLY A 888 -0.05 12.12 6.89
N PHE A 889 -1.34 11.97 7.20
CA PHE A 889 -2.06 10.72 6.99
C PHE A 889 -2.21 10.35 5.49
N ARG A 890 -2.15 11.34 4.57
CA ARG A 890 -2.09 11.06 3.13
C ARG A 890 -0.71 10.56 2.71
N TYR A 891 0.37 11.09 3.30
CA TYR A 891 1.72 10.56 3.08
C TYR A 891 1.88 9.11 3.56
N MET A 892 1.20 8.70 4.63
CA MET A 892 1.24 7.29 5.12
C MET A 892 0.72 6.29 4.07
N ALA A 893 -0.35 6.62 3.34
CA ALA A 893 -0.87 5.76 2.28
C ALA A 893 0.10 5.69 1.08
N ASN A 894 0.69 6.83 0.69
CA ASN A 894 1.72 6.87 -0.35
C ASN A 894 3.00 6.13 0.07
N ALA A 895 3.37 6.18 1.36
CA ALA A 895 4.52 5.48 1.92
C ALA A 895 4.29 3.97 1.97
N TRP A 896 3.07 3.51 2.27
CA TRP A 896 2.70 2.09 2.19
C TRP A 896 2.96 1.55 0.77
N GLN A 897 2.51 2.27 -0.26
CA GLN A 897 2.74 1.89 -1.67
C GLN A 897 4.22 1.95 -2.11
N ALA A 898 5.08 2.62 -1.34
CA ALA A 898 6.52 2.71 -1.59
C ALA A 898 7.35 1.67 -0.81
N LEU A 899 6.74 0.95 0.15
CA LEU A 899 7.36 -0.15 0.87
C LEU A 899 7.16 -1.48 0.11
N PRO A 900 8.06 -2.46 0.26
CA PRO A 900 7.85 -3.82 -0.23
C PRO A 900 6.52 -4.42 0.25
N ALA A 901 5.87 -5.22 -0.59
CA ALA A 901 4.73 -6.03 -0.16
C ALA A 901 5.19 -7.09 0.84
N VAL A 902 4.42 -7.29 1.93
CA VAL A 902 4.72 -8.28 2.96
C VAL A 902 3.46 -9.05 3.36
N ASP A 903 3.61 -10.36 3.51
CA ASP A 903 2.53 -11.26 3.93
C ASP A 903 2.53 -11.49 5.44
N GLY A 904 1.34 -11.74 5.99
CA GLY A 904 1.14 -12.09 7.41
C GLY A 904 0.85 -10.91 8.34
N ALA A 905 0.01 -11.13 9.34
CA ALA A 905 -0.51 -10.09 10.24
C ALA A 905 0.58 -9.36 11.04
N HIS A 906 1.60 -10.06 11.52
CA HIS A 906 2.71 -9.45 12.27
C HIS A 906 3.53 -8.49 11.37
N THR A 907 3.71 -8.87 10.11
CA THR A 907 4.43 -8.10 9.09
C THR A 907 3.64 -6.89 8.63
N LEU A 908 2.31 -7.02 8.49
CA LEU A 908 1.39 -5.89 8.26
C LEU A 908 1.39 -4.88 9.43
N SER A 909 1.47 -5.34 10.69
CA SER A 909 1.66 -4.43 11.84
C SER A 909 3.00 -3.67 11.74
N ARG A 910 4.13 -4.34 11.43
CA ARG A 910 5.42 -3.66 11.19
C ARG A 910 5.34 -2.65 10.03
N GLN A 911 4.70 -3.03 8.91
CA GLN A 911 4.51 -2.15 7.75
C GLN A 911 3.65 -0.92 8.10
N SER A 912 2.61 -1.07 8.92
CA SER A 912 1.80 0.06 9.39
C SER A 912 2.61 1.08 10.18
N LEU A 913 3.48 0.60 11.09
CA LEU A 913 4.39 1.43 11.88
C LEU A 913 5.40 2.15 10.98
N MET A 914 5.99 1.44 10.02
CA MET A 914 6.94 1.99 9.05
C MET A 914 6.30 3.08 8.16
N ALA A 915 5.11 2.81 7.62
CA ALA A 915 4.33 3.79 6.84
C ALA A 915 3.94 5.02 7.69
N GLY A 916 3.69 4.82 8.99
CA GLY A 916 3.52 5.89 9.98
C GLY A 916 4.73 6.82 10.08
N GLN A 917 5.91 6.28 10.37
CA GLN A 917 7.14 7.09 10.53
C GLN A 917 7.53 7.80 9.22
N LEU A 918 7.42 7.12 8.07
CA LEU A 918 7.62 7.76 6.76
C LEU A 918 6.59 8.87 6.51
N GLY A 919 5.34 8.69 6.95
CA GLY A 919 4.31 9.73 6.86
C GLY A 919 4.64 10.99 7.68
N ALA A 920 5.24 10.83 8.86
CA ALA A 920 5.73 11.94 9.69
C ALA A 920 6.91 12.67 9.01
N ALA A 921 7.94 11.93 8.57
CA ALA A 921 9.09 12.50 7.86
C ALA A 921 8.69 13.20 6.55
N CYS A 922 7.79 12.60 5.76
CA CYS A 922 7.26 13.22 4.54
C CYS A 922 6.42 14.47 4.83
N TRP A 923 5.68 14.51 5.94
CA TRP A 923 5.01 15.75 6.36
C TRP A 923 6.03 16.84 6.72
N GLN A 924 7.03 16.49 7.50
CA GLN A 924 8.08 17.41 7.96
C GLN A 924 8.85 18.02 6.77
N LEU A 925 9.34 17.17 5.86
CA LEU A 925 9.95 17.55 4.59
C LEU A 925 9.08 18.50 3.75
N ALA A 926 7.76 18.32 3.77
CA ALA A 926 6.83 19.09 2.94
C ALA A 926 6.49 20.49 3.49
N HIS A 927 6.53 20.71 4.81
CA HIS A 927 6.06 21.96 5.44
C HIS A 927 7.18 22.76 6.13
N ALA A 928 8.29 22.11 6.52
CA ALA A 928 9.46 22.81 7.04
C ALA A 928 10.10 23.68 5.94
N SER A 929 10.28 24.98 6.22
CA SER A 929 10.98 25.91 5.33
C SER A 929 12.50 25.71 5.29
N ALA A 930 13.05 25.00 6.28
CA ALA A 930 14.44 24.53 6.25
C ALA A 930 14.64 23.38 5.24
N ALA A 931 13.57 22.66 4.86
CA ALA A 931 13.63 21.56 3.91
C ALA A 931 13.50 22.01 2.43
N ASP A 932 13.52 23.31 2.14
CA ASP A 932 13.30 23.84 0.79
C ASP A 932 14.37 23.34 -0.21
N GLY A 933 15.65 23.40 0.16
CA GLY A 933 16.75 22.81 -0.62
C GLY A 933 16.69 21.27 -0.65
N VAL A 934 16.40 20.65 0.49
CA VAL A 934 16.23 19.19 0.66
C VAL A 934 15.22 18.62 -0.34
N ARG A 935 14.07 19.30 -0.52
CA ARG A 935 13.05 18.93 -1.52
C ARG A 935 13.51 19.07 -2.96
N ALA A 936 14.39 20.02 -3.27
CA ALA A 936 14.97 20.17 -4.61
C ALA A 936 15.94 19.00 -4.92
N THR A 937 16.83 18.67 -3.99
CA THR A 937 17.75 17.52 -4.10
C THR A 937 16.97 16.20 -4.26
N LEU A 938 15.95 15.99 -3.42
CA LEU A 938 15.08 14.80 -3.48
C LEU A 938 14.28 14.68 -4.80
N ALA A 939 13.99 15.78 -5.50
CA ALA A 939 13.36 15.73 -6.82
C ALA A 939 14.28 15.07 -7.85
N GLY A 940 15.56 15.48 -7.90
CA GLY A 940 16.57 14.95 -8.82
C GLY A 940 16.80 13.44 -8.67
N VAL A 941 16.73 12.92 -7.44
CA VAL A 941 16.83 11.49 -7.09
C VAL A 941 15.70 10.63 -7.69
N VAL A 942 14.56 11.24 -8.02
CA VAL A 942 13.41 10.54 -8.63
C VAL A 942 13.35 10.76 -10.14
N SER A 943 13.48 12.00 -10.62
CA SER A 943 13.57 12.33 -12.04
C SER A 943 13.96 13.81 -12.23
N PRO A 944 14.95 14.13 -13.10
CA PRO A 944 15.38 15.52 -13.32
C PRO A 944 14.32 16.43 -13.96
N GLU A 945 13.23 15.87 -14.50
CA GLU A 945 12.17 16.62 -15.19
C GLU A 945 10.88 16.77 -14.35
N ARG A 946 10.79 16.15 -13.17
CA ARG A 946 9.53 16.06 -12.40
C ARG A 946 9.61 16.82 -11.08
N LYS A 947 8.67 17.75 -10.88
CA LYS A 947 8.40 18.33 -9.55
C LYS A 947 8.04 17.21 -8.57
N LEU A 948 8.61 17.27 -7.37
CA LEU A 948 8.44 16.25 -6.33
C LEU A 948 7.01 16.24 -5.77
N SER A 949 6.13 15.47 -6.41
CA SER A 949 4.73 15.33 -5.97
C SER A 949 4.65 14.55 -4.65
N GLY A 950 3.59 14.78 -3.88
CA GLY A 950 3.41 14.11 -2.59
C GLY A 950 3.28 12.57 -2.64
N ARG A 951 3.05 11.99 -3.84
CA ARG A 951 3.12 10.54 -4.07
C ARG A 951 4.56 10.03 -4.24
N LEU A 952 5.46 10.87 -4.76
CA LEU A 952 6.86 10.52 -5.02
C LEU A 952 7.77 10.84 -3.82
N LEU A 953 7.35 11.69 -2.89
CA LEU A 953 8.13 12.07 -1.70
C LEU A 953 8.59 10.86 -0.84
N PRO A 954 7.75 9.85 -0.52
CA PRO A 954 8.23 8.66 0.21
C PRO A 954 9.25 7.85 -0.58
N VAL A 955 9.08 7.74 -1.91
CA VAL A 955 10.01 7.03 -2.81
C VAL A 955 11.36 7.75 -2.88
N ALA A 956 11.36 9.09 -2.93
CA ALA A 956 12.57 9.90 -2.88
C ALA A 956 13.33 9.71 -1.56
N LEU A 957 12.60 9.74 -0.44
CA LEU A 957 13.17 9.58 0.90
C LEU A 957 13.76 8.18 1.12
N LEU A 958 13.04 7.13 0.72
CA LEU A 958 13.53 5.74 0.80
C LEU A 958 14.78 5.52 -0.07
N LYS A 959 14.83 6.10 -1.27
CA LYS A 959 16.07 6.12 -2.09
C LYS A 959 17.21 6.83 -1.35
N MET A 960 16.95 7.98 -0.72
CA MET A 960 17.98 8.72 0.00
C MET A 960 18.51 7.95 1.21
N PHE A 961 17.66 7.27 1.97
CA PHE A 961 18.09 6.38 3.06
C PHE A 961 18.97 5.24 2.54
N ALA A 962 18.58 4.56 1.45
CA ALA A 962 19.41 3.52 0.85
C ALA A 962 20.78 4.04 0.38
N MET A 963 20.83 5.24 -0.22
CA MET A 963 22.10 5.86 -0.65
C MET A 963 22.97 6.29 0.53
N LEU A 964 22.38 6.70 1.66
CA LEU A 964 23.08 7.03 2.90
C LEU A 964 23.74 5.81 3.55
N GLU A 965 23.06 4.66 3.60
CA GLU A 965 23.66 3.42 4.10
C GLU A 965 24.79 2.93 3.18
N MET A 966 24.60 2.97 1.85
CA MET A 966 25.65 2.65 0.88
C MET A 966 26.86 3.61 0.93
N ALA A 967 26.67 4.85 1.40
CA ALA A 967 27.75 5.81 1.61
C ALA A 967 28.64 5.49 2.83
N GLY A 968 28.21 4.57 3.71
CA GLY A 968 28.83 4.36 5.02
C GLY A 968 28.40 5.41 6.04
N GLY A 969 27.12 5.81 6.03
CA GLY A 969 26.53 6.60 7.11
C GLY A 969 26.59 5.85 8.45
N VAL A 970 26.80 6.60 9.54
CA VAL A 970 26.80 6.09 10.92
C VAL A 970 25.44 5.44 11.24
#